data_AF-A0A522VX82-F1
#
_entry.id   AF-A0A522VX82-F1
#
_cell.length_a   1.000
_cell.length_b   1.000
_cell.length_c   1.000
_cell.angle_alpha   90.00
_cell.angle_beta   90.00
_cell.angle_gamma   90.00
#
_symmetry.space_group_name_H-M   'P 1'
#
loop_
_entity.id
_entity.type
_entity.pdbx_description
1 polymer ?
#
loop_
_entity_poly.entity_id
_entity_poly.type
_entity_poly.pdbx_seq_one_letter_code
_entity_poly.pdbx_strand_id
1 'polypeptide(L)'
;MARTLTTGQEQFPSHAVGDKASLSRLLHPFDSQTAKEVHPYTVIEAVPGKPVTIPGAGLLEGADYQRLGSDLLLEGLDGTRILVRGYFATDVPSDLISDTGATIDGDLAMQLAGSLAPGQWAQAKGGGISSQSIGRADTLTGDVQVVHADGTKGTLHKGEAVFQGDVLQTPKGSSIGLVFLDGTTLALGGNGRLVLDQMVYDPVAHTGKSAFSLVQGTFSFVSGEIAKSSPDAATIKTPVATIGIRGTMVAGGYSAESGLVTALLPEAGGVGEFTVTNAGGTITNSTVNGALHVNNFFTQPSNIVTVSSAQISNSFGEVLQQVANVSSNSGASQSAQNILNQAPATGPGGGATTNGNGPANGAAPPATVEGALQNAAPQGAGGPQAQNGEFAEAAQQAINAALSQGVSIDQAVGAAMQAHQAYTQAVGQGATADQALTAAGLAAQQTGILTATPFANAVETNEPANVPTETNTSQAVHVTEVNEAPPPPPPPVAPVFVVAPPPPPPPPPPPPPPQLVTTNEPLPVQVVYDTLSGRAIDGYISGATVFLDADNDGSLDAGETWTITDAQGNYSLTSTNTNTPIVLFGGTDISTNQAVVGTLRAPSGSTVVTPLTTMMHSMMTSGLSEATAQSQIAAMMGIASLPDLNNFDPVAQSSAASSATVAQAAAVMKAAVMVQNMVTQMSAMMIGAGGVTAAAATAAIFSALASQASSASGAVDFTQSANVTSLINSVASDLGLSGNANLTAATATIASVIANVAAAVNTAFSANASGGADL
;
A
#
# COMPACT_ATOMS: atom_id res chain seq x y z
N MET A 1 28.50 71.43 -6.14
CA MET A 1 29.23 71.21 -7.41
C MET A 1 28.24 70.57 -8.38
N ALA A 2 27.31 71.32 -9.01
CA ALA A 2 27.47 72.07 -10.25
C ALA A 2 28.20 71.30 -11.37
N ARG A 3 27.47 70.68 -12.31
CA ARG A 3 27.49 71.10 -13.72
C ARG A 3 26.45 70.36 -14.61
N THR A 4 25.75 71.22 -15.33
CA THR A 4 24.71 71.11 -16.35
C THR A 4 25.27 70.74 -17.74
N LEU A 5 24.40 70.23 -18.63
CA LEU A 5 24.25 70.50 -20.09
C LEU A 5 23.14 69.53 -20.58
N THR A 6 21.88 69.87 -20.91
CA THR A 6 21.25 70.89 -21.79
C THR A 6 21.65 70.70 -23.27
N THR A 7 20.86 69.96 -24.06
CA THR A 7 19.76 70.36 -24.98
C THR A 7 20.23 70.77 -26.38
N GLY A 8 19.63 70.15 -27.41
CA GLY A 8 19.62 70.61 -28.80
C GLY A 8 18.32 70.20 -29.49
N GLN A 9 17.31 71.06 -29.40
CA GLN A 9 16.12 71.15 -30.27
C GLN A 9 16.55 71.75 -31.62
N GLU A 10 15.98 71.36 -32.75
CA GLU A 10 14.92 72.06 -33.51
C GLU A 10 14.78 71.28 -34.85
N GLN A 11 13.63 71.07 -35.52
CA GLN A 11 12.59 72.01 -35.93
C GLN A 11 11.36 71.23 -36.49
N PHE A 12 10.15 71.65 -36.11
CA PHE A 12 8.83 71.39 -36.74
C PHE A 12 8.55 72.45 -37.86
N PRO A 13 7.37 72.61 -38.54
CA PRO A 13 6.09 71.85 -38.59
C PRO A 13 5.32 71.76 -39.96
N SER A 14 4.19 71.02 -39.94
CA SER A 14 2.81 71.34 -40.45
C SER A 14 2.41 71.28 -41.95
N HIS A 15 1.45 70.37 -42.24
CA HIS A 15 0.01 70.67 -42.53
C HIS A 15 -0.80 69.35 -42.40
N ALA A 16 -1.70 69.15 -41.41
CA ALA A 16 -3.12 69.58 -41.29
C ALA A 16 -4.01 68.96 -42.40
N VAL A 17 -5.13 68.24 -42.17
CA VAL A 17 -6.39 68.50 -41.42
C VAL A 17 -7.12 67.14 -41.25
N GLY A 18 -7.60 66.65 -40.08
CA GLY A 18 -8.81 66.98 -39.30
C GLY A 18 -9.82 65.79 -39.39
N ASP A 19 -10.79 65.50 -38.51
CA ASP A 19 -11.16 65.77 -37.12
C ASP A 19 -12.44 64.89 -36.84
N LYS A 20 -12.63 64.46 -35.58
CA LYS A 20 -13.88 63.95 -34.92
C LYS A 20 -14.61 62.70 -35.44
N ALA A 21 -14.68 61.59 -34.70
CA ALA A 21 -15.36 61.32 -33.41
C ALA A 21 -16.87 61.02 -33.51
N SER A 22 -17.27 59.81 -33.10
CA SER A 22 -18.48 59.57 -32.28
C SER A 22 -18.37 58.26 -31.52
N LEU A 23 -18.51 58.39 -30.20
CA LEU A 23 -18.46 57.39 -29.15
C LEU A 23 -19.89 56.95 -28.79
N SER A 24 -20.00 55.68 -28.38
CA SER A 24 -20.95 55.16 -27.37
C SER A 24 -22.42 54.89 -27.75
N ARG A 25 -22.86 53.62 -27.54
CA ARG A 25 -23.58 53.15 -26.32
C ARG A 25 -24.67 52.10 -26.67
N LEU A 26 -24.54 50.84 -26.19
CA LEU A 26 -25.58 50.16 -25.40
C LEU A 26 -25.13 48.78 -24.84
N LEU A 27 -24.96 48.76 -23.51
CA LEU A 27 -25.27 47.71 -22.51
C LEU A 27 -24.79 46.24 -22.65
N HIS A 28 -23.99 45.82 -21.66
CA HIS A 28 -23.77 44.44 -21.12
C HIS A 28 -25.08 43.82 -20.57
N PRO A 29 -25.15 42.52 -20.16
CA PRO A 29 -24.07 41.53 -19.94
C PRO A 29 -24.31 40.12 -20.54
N PHE A 30 -23.22 39.40 -20.84
CA PHE A 30 -23.21 37.95 -20.68
C PHE A 30 -21.90 37.53 -20.02
N ASP A 31 -22.05 36.54 -19.17
CA ASP A 31 -21.31 36.31 -17.94
C ASP A 31 -19.86 35.84 -18.16
N SER A 32 -19.04 36.29 -17.23
CA SER A 32 -17.71 35.82 -16.89
C SER A 32 -17.74 34.35 -16.45
N GLN A 33 -17.02 33.47 -17.15
CA GLN A 33 -16.24 32.43 -16.50
C GLN A 33 -14.81 32.41 -17.03
N THR A 34 -13.91 32.54 -16.08
CA THR A 34 -12.45 32.54 -16.12
C THR A 34 -11.88 31.45 -17.03
N ALA A 35 -11.20 31.86 -18.10
CA ALA A 35 -10.21 31.00 -18.74
C ALA A 35 -9.08 30.77 -17.75
N LYS A 36 -9.06 29.58 -17.14
CA LYS A 36 -7.96 29.08 -16.31
C LYS A 36 -6.72 29.00 -17.20
N GLU A 37 -5.69 29.78 -16.89
CA GLU A 37 -4.42 29.74 -17.60
C GLU A 37 -3.86 28.31 -17.53
N VAL A 38 -3.75 27.63 -18.67
CA VAL A 38 -3.30 26.23 -18.75
C VAL A 38 -1.79 26.25 -18.71
N HIS A 39 -1.18 25.91 -17.57
CA HIS A 39 0.25 25.60 -17.53
C HIS A 39 0.51 24.34 -18.36
N PRO A 40 1.42 24.37 -19.37
CA PRO A 40 1.72 23.20 -20.17
C PRO A 40 2.37 22.11 -19.30
N TYR A 41 1.94 20.86 -19.46
CA TYR A 41 2.57 19.71 -18.81
C TYR A 41 3.95 19.47 -19.40
N THR A 42 4.97 19.31 -18.55
CA THR A 42 6.23 18.70 -18.97
C THR A 42 6.02 17.19 -19.00
N VAL A 43 6.34 16.54 -20.12
CA VAL A 43 6.15 15.10 -20.28
C VAL A 43 7.50 14.40 -20.25
N ILE A 44 7.60 13.34 -19.44
CA ILE A 44 8.77 12.48 -19.34
C ILE A 44 8.30 11.04 -19.55
N GLU A 45 9.03 10.27 -20.34
CA GLU A 45 8.74 8.84 -20.54
C GLU A 45 9.47 8.02 -19.48
N ALA A 46 8.75 7.18 -18.74
CA ALA A 46 9.39 6.20 -17.86
C ALA A 46 10.03 5.10 -18.71
N VAL A 47 11.30 4.79 -18.41
CA VAL A 47 11.99 3.64 -19.01
C VAL A 47 12.09 2.55 -17.95
N PRO A 48 11.60 1.32 -18.22
CA PRO A 48 11.64 0.23 -17.25
C PRO A 48 13.06 -0.02 -16.72
N GLY A 49 13.19 -0.14 -15.40
CA GLY A 49 14.47 -0.40 -14.72
C GLY A 49 15.48 0.76 -14.78
N LYS A 50 15.05 1.96 -15.19
CA LYS A 50 15.86 3.18 -15.14
C LYS A 50 15.19 4.23 -14.25
N PRO A 51 15.95 4.92 -13.38
CA PRO A 51 15.42 6.05 -12.65
C PRO A 51 14.94 7.16 -13.60
N VAL A 52 13.87 7.84 -13.20
CA VAL A 52 13.29 8.97 -13.93
C VAL A 52 13.78 10.26 -13.29
N THR A 53 14.48 11.10 -14.06
CA THR A 53 14.91 12.41 -13.58
C THR A 53 13.76 13.41 -13.66
N ILE A 54 13.41 14.01 -12.52
CA ILE A 54 12.37 15.01 -12.38
C ILE A 54 13.01 16.40 -12.27
N PRO A 55 12.80 17.31 -13.24
CA PRO A 55 13.34 18.66 -13.17
C PRO A 55 12.60 19.51 -12.14
N GLY A 56 13.34 20.38 -11.44
CA GLY A 56 12.78 21.30 -10.46
C GLY A 56 13.09 20.87 -9.03
N ALA A 57 13.91 21.68 -8.36
CA ALA A 57 14.27 21.48 -6.96
C ALA A 57 13.03 21.50 -6.05
N GLY A 58 12.87 20.48 -5.23
CA GLY A 58 11.80 20.42 -4.22
C GLY A 58 10.44 19.91 -4.71
N LEU A 59 10.32 19.56 -5.99
CA LEU A 59 9.05 19.08 -6.55
C LEU A 59 8.65 17.73 -5.96
N LEU A 60 9.59 16.79 -5.79
CA LEU A 60 9.28 15.45 -5.28
C LEU A 60 8.76 15.48 -3.83
N GLU A 61 9.25 16.43 -3.04
CA GLU A 61 8.99 16.54 -1.62
C GLU A 61 7.60 17.15 -1.36
N GLY A 62 7.21 18.12 -2.19
CA GLY A 62 6.00 18.93 -2.04
C GLY A 62 4.86 18.63 -3.02
N ALA A 63 5.09 17.86 -4.08
CA ALA A 63 4.07 17.61 -5.10
C ALA A 63 2.88 16.81 -4.54
N ASP A 64 1.72 17.03 -5.15
CA ASP A 64 0.62 16.07 -5.12
C ASP A 64 0.90 14.98 -6.16
N TYR A 65 0.90 13.73 -5.71
CA TYR A 65 1.14 12.56 -6.54
C TYR A 65 -0.22 12.04 -6.98
N GLN A 66 -0.48 12.08 -8.29
CA GLN A 66 -1.75 11.67 -8.85
C GLN A 66 -1.55 10.60 -9.90
N ARG A 67 -2.27 9.50 -9.75
CA ARG A 67 -2.30 8.47 -10.76
C ARG A 67 -3.29 8.81 -11.87
N LEU A 68 -2.81 8.87 -13.11
CA LEU A 68 -3.60 9.07 -14.33
C LEU A 68 -3.50 7.84 -15.23
N GLY A 69 -4.30 6.81 -14.94
CA GLY A 69 -4.22 5.54 -15.66
C GLY A 69 -2.86 4.85 -15.45
N SER A 70 -2.09 4.70 -16.53
CA SER A 70 -0.71 4.18 -16.52
C SER A 70 0.34 5.21 -16.15
N ASP A 71 -0.03 6.49 -16.04
CA ASP A 71 0.90 7.59 -15.94
C ASP A 71 0.86 8.21 -14.53
N LEU A 72 1.98 8.77 -14.09
CA LEU A 72 2.08 9.53 -12.85
C LEU A 72 2.08 11.03 -13.16
N LEU A 73 1.16 11.77 -12.58
CA LEU A 73 1.17 13.23 -12.57
C LEU A 73 1.71 13.72 -11.24
N LEU A 74 2.78 14.53 -11.31
CA LEU A 74 3.28 15.31 -10.19
C LEU A 74 2.81 16.75 -10.36
N GLU A 75 2.08 17.27 -9.38
CA GLU A 75 1.63 18.67 -9.35
C GLU A 75 2.25 19.40 -8.16
N GLY A 76 3.17 20.33 -8.45
CA GLY A 76 3.81 21.19 -7.46
C GLY A 76 2.88 22.29 -6.95
N LEU A 77 3.20 22.82 -5.76
CA LEU A 77 2.45 23.93 -5.14
C LEU A 77 2.51 25.24 -5.94
N ASP A 78 3.54 25.38 -6.78
CA ASP A 78 3.75 26.49 -7.70
C ASP A 78 2.94 26.34 -9.01
N GLY A 79 2.16 25.27 -9.14
CA GLY A 79 1.40 24.94 -10.34
C GLY A 79 2.21 24.21 -11.41
N THR A 80 3.49 23.87 -11.14
CA THR A 80 4.31 23.06 -12.02
C THR A 80 3.72 21.66 -12.14
N ARG A 81 3.55 21.17 -13.37
CA ARG A 81 2.94 19.87 -13.65
C ARG A 81 3.86 19.01 -14.52
N ILE A 82 4.22 17.84 -14.01
CA ILE A 82 5.06 16.86 -14.71
C ILE A 82 4.29 15.55 -14.86
N LEU A 83 4.08 15.13 -16.10
CA LEU A 83 3.47 13.85 -16.44
C LEU A 83 4.57 12.86 -16.79
N VAL A 84 4.73 11.83 -15.96
CA VAL A 84 5.60 10.69 -16.20
C VAL A 84 4.77 9.58 -16.85
N ARG A 85 4.91 9.42 -18.16
CA ARG A 85 4.14 8.43 -18.94
C ARG A 85 4.64 7.02 -18.70
N GLY A 86 3.69 6.09 -18.63
CA GLY A 86 3.97 4.67 -18.44
C GLY A 86 4.58 4.34 -17.08
N TYR A 87 4.58 5.27 -16.13
CA TYR A 87 5.20 5.08 -14.81
C TYR A 87 4.64 3.87 -14.06
N PHE A 88 3.35 3.60 -14.25
CA PHE A 88 2.66 2.46 -13.68
C PHE A 88 2.33 1.36 -14.68
N ALA A 89 2.85 1.47 -15.91
CA ALA A 89 2.75 0.42 -16.92
C ALA A 89 3.83 -0.65 -16.75
N THR A 90 4.75 -0.46 -15.80
CA THR A 90 5.87 -1.35 -15.49
C THR A 90 5.62 -2.08 -14.18
N ASP A 91 6.03 -3.34 -14.11
CA ASP A 91 5.83 -4.18 -12.92
C ASP A 91 6.72 -3.73 -11.74
N VAL A 92 7.88 -3.13 -12.03
CA VAL A 92 8.74 -2.46 -11.04
C VAL A 92 8.62 -0.95 -11.26
N PRO A 93 8.17 -0.17 -10.27
CA PRO A 93 8.11 1.28 -10.38
C PRO A 93 9.53 1.86 -10.41
N SER A 94 9.80 2.77 -11.36
CA SER A 94 11.09 3.44 -11.45
C SER A 94 11.28 4.46 -10.32
N ASP A 95 12.48 4.54 -9.75
CA ASP A 95 12.82 5.59 -8.79
C ASP A 95 12.73 6.98 -9.44
N LEU A 96 12.26 7.97 -8.68
CA LEU A 96 12.21 9.36 -9.10
C LEU A 96 13.40 10.11 -8.50
N ILE A 97 14.23 10.73 -9.34
CA ILE A 97 15.42 11.45 -8.89
C ILE A 97 15.28 12.92 -9.27
N SER A 98 15.37 13.83 -8.30
CA SER A 98 15.41 15.27 -8.56
C SER A 98 16.77 15.72 -9.09
N ASP A 99 16.82 16.91 -9.68
CA ASP A 99 18.06 17.57 -10.11
C ASP A 99 19.04 17.86 -8.94
N THR A 100 18.55 17.99 -7.71
CA THR A 100 19.36 18.16 -6.50
C THR A 100 19.91 16.83 -5.95
N GLY A 101 19.48 15.70 -6.52
CA GLY A 101 19.90 14.36 -6.11
C GLY A 101 19.15 13.80 -4.91
N ALA A 102 17.95 14.32 -4.61
CA ALA A 102 16.96 13.64 -3.78
C ALA A 102 16.25 12.55 -4.59
N THR A 103 16.05 11.37 -3.99
CA THR A 103 15.50 10.17 -4.62
C THR A 103 14.24 9.73 -3.87
N ILE A 104 13.13 9.55 -4.58
CA ILE A 104 11.93 8.87 -4.08
C ILE A 104 11.91 7.48 -4.71
N ASP A 105 12.04 6.45 -3.87
CA ASP A 105 11.94 5.04 -4.28
C ASP A 105 10.61 4.81 -5.03
N GLY A 106 10.63 3.94 -6.04
CA GLY A 106 9.42 3.62 -6.82
C GLY A 106 8.22 3.20 -5.96
N ASP A 107 8.46 2.40 -4.91
CA ASP A 107 7.41 1.97 -3.97
C ASP A 107 6.80 3.14 -3.19
N LEU A 108 7.65 4.08 -2.74
CA LEU A 108 7.20 5.28 -2.05
C LEU A 108 6.39 6.18 -3.00
N ALA A 109 6.82 6.31 -4.26
CA ALA A 109 6.05 7.04 -5.27
C ALA A 109 4.69 6.39 -5.55
N MET A 110 4.59 5.05 -5.55
CA MET A 110 3.31 4.34 -5.66
C MET A 110 2.40 4.61 -4.46
N GLN A 111 2.94 4.55 -3.23
CA GLN A 111 2.19 4.84 -2.02
C GLN A 111 1.68 6.29 -2.01
N LEU A 112 2.53 7.24 -2.39
CA LEU A 112 2.17 8.66 -2.47
C LEU A 112 1.08 8.92 -3.53
N ALA A 113 1.08 8.18 -4.64
CA ALA A 113 0.09 8.32 -5.70
C ALA A 113 -1.29 7.73 -5.37
N GLY A 114 -1.40 6.94 -4.30
CA GLY A 114 -2.65 6.32 -3.86
C GLY A 114 -3.17 5.18 -4.76
N SER A 115 -4.29 4.60 -4.36
CA SER A 115 -4.91 3.45 -5.04
C SER A 115 -5.57 3.84 -6.39
N LEU A 116 -5.69 2.87 -7.30
CA LEU A 116 -6.24 3.03 -8.65
C LEU A 116 -7.72 3.49 -8.71
N ALA A 117 -8.50 3.38 -7.61
CA ALA A 117 -9.94 3.67 -7.63
C ALA A 117 -10.54 4.03 -6.25
N PRO A 118 -10.33 5.26 -5.73
CA PRO A 118 -10.97 5.71 -4.49
C PRO A 118 -12.50 5.65 -4.54
N GLY A 119 -13.10 5.73 -5.74
CA GLY A 119 -14.54 5.77 -5.96
C GLY A 119 -15.25 4.41 -6.13
N GLN A 120 -14.54 3.33 -6.50
CA GLN A 120 -15.18 2.01 -6.62
C GLN A 120 -15.38 1.33 -5.26
N TRP A 121 -14.70 1.80 -4.22
CA TRP A 121 -14.75 1.20 -2.88
C TRP A 121 -15.85 1.83 -2.00
N ALA A 122 -16.43 2.96 -2.41
CA ALA A 122 -17.63 3.52 -1.77
C ALA A 122 -18.91 2.70 -2.02
N GLN A 123 -18.90 1.78 -3.01
CA GLN A 123 -20.03 0.92 -3.36
C GLN A 123 -19.88 -0.53 -2.87
N ALA A 124 -18.71 -0.92 -2.36
CA ALA A 124 -18.47 -2.20 -1.72
C ALA A 124 -18.55 -2.07 -0.18
N LYS A 125 -19.74 -1.73 0.35
CA LYS A 125 -20.00 -1.94 1.78
C LYS A 125 -20.00 -3.43 2.07
N GLY A 126 -18.91 -3.99 2.60
CA GLY A 126 -18.92 -5.31 3.22
C GLY A 126 -17.68 -6.21 3.09
N GLY A 127 -16.51 -5.69 2.72
CA GLY A 127 -15.28 -6.49 2.65
C GLY A 127 -14.08 -5.75 3.24
N GLY A 128 -14.15 -5.38 4.52
CA GLY A 128 -13.00 -4.79 5.20
C GLY A 128 -11.91 -5.85 5.38
N ILE A 129 -10.78 -5.70 4.69
CA ILE A 129 -9.52 -6.24 5.21
C ILE A 129 -9.29 -5.47 6.51
N SER A 130 -9.39 -6.16 7.64
CA SER A 130 -9.07 -5.61 8.96
C SER A 130 -7.58 -5.27 8.99
N SER A 131 -7.20 -4.08 8.51
CA SER A 131 -5.86 -3.53 8.74
C SER A 131 -5.70 -3.35 10.25
N GLN A 132 -4.77 -4.09 10.84
CA GLN A 132 -4.47 -3.94 12.26
C GLN A 132 -3.82 -2.56 12.45
N SER A 133 -4.37 -1.79 13.40
CA SER A 133 -3.79 -0.51 13.83
C SER A 133 -2.35 -0.73 14.31
N ILE A 134 -1.41 0.02 13.75
CA ILE A 134 0.02 -0.07 14.11
C ILE A 134 0.43 0.93 15.18
N GLY A 135 -0.44 1.89 15.48
CA GLY A 135 -0.22 2.90 16.50
C GLY A 135 -1.43 3.82 16.63
N ARG A 136 -1.27 4.97 17.28
CA ARG A 136 -2.30 6.02 17.31
C ARG A 136 -1.70 7.42 17.44
N ALA A 137 -2.51 8.41 17.11
CA ALA A 137 -2.25 9.82 17.39
C ALA A 137 -2.46 10.13 18.88
N ASP A 138 -1.39 10.26 19.64
CA ASP A 138 -1.49 10.55 21.07
C ASP A 138 -1.57 12.05 21.36
N THR A 139 -0.85 12.87 20.60
CA THR A 139 -0.93 14.33 20.67
C THR A 139 -1.11 14.93 19.28
N LEU A 140 -1.84 16.05 19.22
CA LEU A 140 -2.16 16.74 17.98
C LEU A 140 -2.22 18.24 18.22
N THR A 141 -1.72 19.01 17.26
CA THR A 141 -1.83 20.47 17.21
C THR A 141 -2.08 20.86 15.75
N GLY A 142 -3.09 21.68 15.50
CA GLY A 142 -3.50 22.02 14.14
C GLY A 142 -4.23 20.88 13.42
N ASP A 143 -4.43 21.05 12.12
CA ASP A 143 -5.17 20.11 11.27
C ASP A 143 -4.21 19.12 10.62
N VAL A 144 -4.21 17.88 11.09
CA VAL A 144 -3.38 16.81 10.50
C VAL A 144 -4.22 15.98 9.56
N GLN A 145 -3.75 15.80 8.35
CA GLN A 145 -4.43 15.03 7.33
C GLN A 145 -3.82 13.63 7.26
N VAL A 146 -4.67 12.66 7.01
CA VAL A 146 -4.27 11.28 6.74
C VAL A 146 -4.82 10.88 5.39
N VAL A 147 -3.98 10.22 4.58
CA VAL A 147 -4.41 9.46 3.42
C VAL A 147 -4.15 8.00 3.73
N HIS A 148 -5.20 7.20 3.82
CA HIS A 148 -5.07 5.78 4.08
C HIS A 148 -4.56 5.04 2.84
N ALA A 149 -4.04 3.82 3.02
CA ALA A 149 -3.55 2.99 1.92
C ALA A 149 -4.63 2.71 0.84
N ASP A 150 -5.91 2.79 1.20
CA ASP A 150 -7.04 2.68 0.30
C ASP A 150 -7.29 3.93 -0.57
N GLY A 151 -6.57 5.02 -0.31
CA GLY A 151 -6.70 6.31 -0.98
C GLY A 151 -7.76 7.23 -0.36
N THR A 152 -8.47 6.80 0.69
CA THR A 152 -9.40 7.67 1.42
C THR A 152 -8.62 8.73 2.18
N LYS A 153 -9.13 9.97 2.15
CA LYS A 153 -8.52 11.13 2.80
C LYS A 153 -9.38 11.55 3.99
N GLY A 154 -8.74 11.85 5.11
CA GLY A 154 -9.41 12.28 6.34
C GLY A 154 -8.57 13.26 7.15
N THR A 155 -9.20 13.83 8.18
CA THR A 155 -8.49 14.58 9.22
C THR A 155 -8.32 13.64 10.40
N LEU A 156 -7.08 13.52 10.88
CA LEU A 156 -6.74 12.67 12.01
C LEU A 156 -6.96 13.43 13.33
N HIS A 157 -7.68 12.82 14.26
CA HIS A 157 -7.97 13.37 15.58
C HIS A 157 -7.19 12.68 16.70
N LYS A 158 -7.09 13.35 17.84
CA LYS A 158 -6.40 12.80 19.02
C LYS A 158 -7.09 11.52 19.49
N GLY A 159 -6.30 10.47 19.66
CA GLY A 159 -6.72 9.14 20.09
C GLY A 159 -7.03 8.19 18.92
N GLU A 160 -7.10 8.69 17.69
CA GLU A 160 -7.40 7.84 16.52
C GLU A 160 -6.23 6.94 16.15
N ALA A 161 -6.58 5.73 15.72
CA ALA A 161 -5.64 4.74 15.22
C ALA A 161 -4.97 5.20 13.93
N VAL A 162 -3.72 4.79 13.75
CA VAL A 162 -3.00 4.89 12.48
C VAL A 162 -2.65 3.50 11.98
N PHE A 163 -2.63 3.35 10.66
CA PHE A 163 -2.49 2.07 9.99
C PHE A 163 -1.25 2.04 9.10
N GLN A 164 -0.79 0.83 8.80
CA GLN A 164 0.31 0.66 7.84
C GLN A 164 -0.13 1.17 6.46
N GLY A 165 0.77 1.90 5.80
CA GLY A 165 0.54 2.56 4.51
C GLY A 165 -0.13 3.92 4.63
N ASP A 166 -0.47 4.40 5.84
CA ASP A 166 -1.00 5.75 6.02
C ASP A 166 0.06 6.80 5.65
N VAL A 167 -0.36 7.81 4.88
CA VAL A 167 0.41 9.02 4.60
C VAL A 167 -0.12 10.14 5.48
N LEU A 168 0.69 10.54 6.46
CA LEU A 168 0.40 11.62 7.38
C LEU A 168 0.96 12.93 6.84
N GLN A 169 0.13 13.97 6.81
CA GLN A 169 0.52 15.30 6.37
C GLN A 169 0.22 16.32 7.47
N THR A 170 1.25 17.05 7.88
CA THR A 170 1.18 18.13 8.87
C THR A 170 1.43 19.46 8.14
N PRO A 171 0.37 20.22 7.79
CA PRO A 171 0.52 21.55 7.23
C PRO A 171 1.30 22.49 8.16
N LYS A 172 1.66 23.67 7.65
CA LYS A 172 2.35 24.69 8.43
C LYS A 172 1.60 25.00 9.74
N GLY A 173 2.32 24.95 10.86
CA GLY A 173 1.77 25.20 12.19
C GLY A 173 1.00 24.03 12.81
N SER A 174 1.02 22.87 12.15
CA SER A 174 0.45 21.62 12.67
C SER A 174 1.55 20.65 13.07
N SER A 175 1.29 19.80 14.07
CA SER A 175 2.22 18.77 14.52
C SER A 175 1.46 17.60 15.14
N ILE A 176 2.07 16.43 15.13
CA ILE A 176 1.50 15.20 15.67
C ILE A 176 2.54 14.45 16.48
N GLY A 177 2.12 13.82 17.57
CA GLY A 177 2.88 12.83 18.32
C GLY A 177 2.16 11.48 18.25
N LEU A 178 2.87 10.47 17.77
CA LEU A 178 2.40 9.11 17.60
C LEU A 178 3.00 8.19 18.67
N VAL A 179 2.24 7.16 19.04
CA VAL A 179 2.72 6.02 19.84
C VAL A 179 2.41 4.74 19.08
N PHE A 180 3.43 3.91 18.90
CA PHE A 180 3.32 2.61 18.22
C PHE A 180 3.24 1.45 19.22
N LEU A 181 2.92 0.26 18.70
CA LEU A 181 2.70 -0.95 19.50
C LEU A 181 3.90 -1.39 20.34
N ASP A 182 5.12 -1.11 19.90
CA ASP A 182 6.37 -1.46 20.61
C ASP A 182 6.82 -0.38 21.61
N GLY A 183 5.99 0.63 21.84
CA GLY A 183 6.30 1.78 22.68
C GLY A 183 7.14 2.87 22.01
N THR A 184 7.49 2.72 20.73
CA THR A 184 8.15 3.79 19.96
C THR A 184 7.26 5.03 19.95
N THR A 185 7.88 6.20 20.18
CA THR A 185 7.20 7.49 20.01
C THR A 185 7.82 8.25 18.85
N LEU A 186 7.00 8.71 17.92
CA LEU A 186 7.44 9.51 16.78
C LEU A 186 6.63 10.80 16.74
N ALA A 187 7.30 11.94 16.70
CA ALA A 187 6.66 13.21 16.43
C ALA A 187 7.02 13.73 15.04
N LEU A 188 6.05 14.34 14.36
CA LEU A 188 6.22 15.03 13.09
C LEU A 188 5.77 16.48 13.25
N GLY A 189 6.63 17.42 12.87
CA GLY A 189 6.39 18.86 12.94
C GLY A 189 5.76 19.43 11.67
N GLY A 190 5.54 20.74 11.63
CA GLY A 190 4.90 21.40 10.50
C GLY A 190 5.65 21.27 9.16
N ASN A 191 4.89 21.35 8.07
CA ASN A 191 5.33 21.04 6.70
C ASN A 191 5.87 19.60 6.58
N GLY A 192 5.26 18.69 7.34
CA GLY A 192 5.66 17.30 7.37
C GLY A 192 4.83 16.44 6.43
N ARG A 193 5.49 15.46 5.83
CA ARG A 193 4.86 14.34 5.14
C ARG A 193 5.61 13.07 5.49
N LEU A 194 4.91 12.15 6.16
CA LEU A 194 5.46 10.89 6.65
C LEU A 194 4.57 9.75 6.17
N VAL A 195 5.19 8.71 5.64
CA VAL A 195 4.52 7.45 5.29
C VAL A 195 4.86 6.39 6.32
N LEU A 196 3.84 5.68 6.81
CA LEU A 196 3.98 4.60 7.77
C LEU A 196 4.20 3.27 7.03
N ASP A 197 5.41 3.03 6.53
CA ASP A 197 5.69 1.94 5.58
C ASP A 197 5.41 0.54 6.16
N GLN A 198 5.96 0.27 7.34
CA GLN A 198 5.89 -1.04 7.97
C GLN A 198 6.02 -0.98 9.49
N MET A 199 5.20 -1.75 10.18
CA MET A 199 5.34 -1.99 11.62
C MET A 199 4.95 -3.44 11.93
N VAL A 200 5.94 -4.27 12.24
CA VAL A 200 5.76 -5.66 12.67
C VAL A 200 6.41 -5.81 14.02
N TYR A 201 5.65 -6.18 15.05
CA TYR A 201 6.11 -6.28 16.42
C TYR A 201 5.62 -7.59 17.05
N ASP A 202 6.55 -8.39 17.55
CA ASP A 202 6.25 -9.55 18.39
C ASP A 202 6.39 -9.14 19.87
N PRO A 203 5.26 -9.02 20.62
CA PRO A 203 5.29 -8.61 22.02
C PRO A 203 5.80 -9.69 22.98
N VAL A 204 5.96 -10.95 22.51
CA VAL A 204 6.52 -12.05 23.31
C VAL A 204 8.03 -12.12 23.12
N ALA A 205 8.50 -12.00 21.88
CA ALA A 205 9.93 -12.00 21.57
C ALA A 205 10.60 -10.63 21.79
N HIS A 206 9.81 -9.55 21.90
CA HIS A 206 10.29 -8.16 21.91
C HIS A 206 11.16 -7.82 20.69
N THR A 207 10.84 -8.42 19.54
CA THR A 207 11.54 -8.22 18.26
C THR A 207 10.56 -7.76 17.19
N GLY A 208 11.09 -7.25 16.07
CA GLY A 208 10.25 -6.76 15.00
C GLY A 208 11.00 -5.97 13.95
N LYS A 209 10.24 -5.30 13.08
CA LYS A 209 10.74 -4.31 12.11
C LYS A 209 9.80 -3.11 12.07
N SER A 210 10.38 -1.92 12.11
CA SER A 210 9.70 -0.64 11.91
C SER A 210 10.42 0.14 10.81
N ALA A 211 9.64 0.60 9.83
CA ALA A 211 10.14 1.41 8.72
C ALA A 211 9.17 2.55 8.46
N PHE A 212 9.73 3.75 8.33
CA PHE A 212 8.99 4.98 8.05
C PHE A 212 9.69 5.76 6.94
N SER A 213 8.92 6.38 6.05
CA SER A 213 9.47 7.22 4.99
C SER A 213 9.09 8.68 5.23
N LEU A 214 10.07 9.50 5.61
CA LEU A 214 9.92 10.94 5.78
C LEU A 214 10.22 11.64 4.47
N VAL A 215 9.17 12.06 3.77
CA VAL A 215 9.27 12.79 2.50
C VAL A 215 9.74 14.23 2.74
N GLN A 216 9.25 14.88 3.79
CA GLN A 216 9.72 16.18 4.27
C GLN A 216 9.24 16.46 5.69
N GLY A 217 9.86 17.45 6.33
CA GLY A 217 9.50 17.95 7.66
C GLY A 217 10.53 17.62 8.73
N THR A 218 10.27 18.10 9.95
CA THR A 218 11.06 17.76 11.13
C THR A 218 10.43 16.61 11.89
N PHE A 219 11.26 15.77 12.51
CA PHE A 219 10.80 14.67 13.33
C PHE A 219 11.62 14.54 14.61
N SER A 220 11.01 13.90 15.60
CA SER A 220 11.73 13.32 16.72
C SER A 220 11.28 11.89 16.91
N PHE A 221 12.23 11.00 17.14
CA PHE A 221 12.03 9.58 17.30
C PHE A 221 12.63 9.13 18.62
N VAL A 222 11.85 8.38 19.40
CA VAL A 222 12.32 7.71 20.61
C VAL A 222 12.12 6.22 20.44
N SER A 223 13.22 5.47 20.49
CA SER A 223 13.25 4.02 20.33
C SER A 223 12.34 3.29 21.32
N GLY A 224 11.39 2.51 20.78
CA GLY A 224 10.69 1.44 21.48
C GLY A 224 11.53 0.18 21.62
N GLU A 225 10.87 -0.96 21.81
CA GLU A 225 11.54 -2.25 22.00
C GLU A 225 12.22 -2.77 20.73
N ILE A 226 11.64 -2.54 19.54
CA ILE A 226 12.18 -3.04 18.27
C ILE A 226 13.57 -2.45 18.00
N ALA A 227 13.72 -1.14 18.19
CA ALA A 227 14.97 -0.44 17.93
C ALA A 227 16.13 -0.88 18.86
N LYS A 228 15.86 -1.71 19.87
CA LYS A 228 16.90 -2.26 20.77
C LYS A 228 17.45 -3.59 20.28
N SER A 229 16.79 -4.28 19.35
CA SER A 229 17.21 -5.60 18.87
C SER A 229 18.34 -5.55 17.84
N SER A 230 18.30 -4.61 16.88
CA SER A 230 19.38 -4.44 15.88
C SER A 230 19.32 -3.05 15.21
N PRO A 231 20.40 -2.58 14.55
CA PRO A 231 20.44 -1.27 13.87
C PRO A 231 19.46 -1.13 12.72
N ASP A 232 19.09 -2.24 12.08
CA ASP A 232 18.18 -2.27 10.92
C ASP A 232 16.74 -2.62 11.31
N ALA A 233 16.47 -2.76 12.62
CA ALA A 233 15.14 -3.06 13.12
C ALA A 233 14.22 -1.82 13.12
N ALA A 234 14.79 -0.61 13.23
CA ALA A 234 14.05 0.64 13.13
C ALA A 234 14.72 1.57 12.13
N THR A 235 14.02 1.91 11.05
CA THR A 235 14.56 2.73 9.96
C THR A 235 13.66 3.92 9.62
N ILE A 236 14.29 5.06 9.32
CA ILE A 236 13.63 6.22 8.74
C ILE A 236 14.30 6.51 7.39
N LYS A 237 13.59 6.26 6.29
CA LYS A 237 14.01 6.64 4.96
C LYS A 237 13.72 8.11 4.71
N THR A 238 14.64 8.78 4.04
CA THR A 238 14.46 10.14 3.53
C THR A 238 14.96 10.17 2.10
N PRO A 239 14.60 11.18 1.30
CA PRO A 239 15.02 11.22 -0.10
C PRO A 239 16.54 11.29 -0.31
N VAL A 240 17.33 11.61 0.72
CA VAL A 240 18.80 11.73 0.60
C VAL A 240 19.58 10.70 1.41
N ALA A 241 18.93 9.95 2.30
CA ALA A 241 19.57 8.90 3.10
C ALA A 241 18.55 8.04 3.87
N THR A 242 18.99 6.85 4.27
CA THR A 242 18.31 6.00 5.25
C THR A 242 18.97 6.14 6.62
N ILE A 243 18.17 6.34 7.65
CA ILE A 243 18.60 6.39 9.05
C ILE A 243 18.26 5.06 9.72
N GLY A 244 19.26 4.30 10.18
CA GLY A 244 19.06 3.12 11.03
C GLY A 244 19.21 3.50 12.50
N ILE A 245 18.26 3.11 13.36
CA ILE A 245 18.20 3.58 14.75
C ILE A 245 18.38 2.41 15.71
N ARG A 246 19.35 2.53 16.62
CA ARG A 246 19.63 1.54 17.67
C ARG A 246 19.57 2.16 19.07
N GLY A 247 18.43 1.99 19.73
CA GLY A 247 18.21 2.30 21.15
C GLY A 247 18.55 3.73 21.56
N THR A 248 18.00 4.73 20.84
CA THR A 248 18.30 6.15 21.11
C THR A 248 17.12 7.08 20.86
N MET A 249 17.32 8.35 21.19
CA MET A 249 16.49 9.47 20.77
C MET A 249 17.18 10.23 19.63
N VAL A 250 16.51 10.30 18.48
CA VAL A 250 16.97 11.05 17.32
C VAL A 250 16.03 12.23 17.10
N ALA A 251 16.58 13.41 16.85
CA ALA A 251 15.83 14.50 16.23
C ALA A 251 16.45 14.80 14.88
N GLY A 252 15.61 15.13 13.92
CA GLY A 252 16.09 15.47 12.60
C GLY A 252 15.06 16.20 11.78
N GLY A 253 15.45 16.56 10.58
CA GLY A 253 14.54 17.14 9.62
C GLY A 253 15.11 17.07 8.23
N TYR A 254 14.21 16.91 7.29
CA TYR A 254 14.54 16.91 5.88
C TYR A 254 13.70 17.95 5.14
N SER A 255 14.36 18.69 4.26
CA SER A 255 13.72 19.56 3.27
C SER A 255 14.61 19.64 2.03
N ALA A 256 14.00 19.92 0.89
CA ALA A 256 14.75 20.11 -0.36
C ALA A 256 15.82 21.20 -0.28
N GLU A 257 15.56 22.27 0.50
CA GLU A 257 16.48 23.40 0.64
C GLU A 257 17.65 23.10 1.57
N SER A 258 17.39 22.42 2.70
CA SER A 258 18.37 22.23 3.77
C SER A 258 18.96 20.82 3.78
N GLY A 259 18.56 19.91 2.91
CA GLY A 259 18.95 18.50 3.00
C GLY A 259 18.48 17.83 4.30
N LEU A 260 19.08 16.71 4.67
CA LEU A 260 18.80 15.98 5.91
C LEU A 260 19.77 16.41 7.01
N VAL A 261 19.25 16.96 8.11
CA VAL A 261 20.00 17.24 9.33
C VAL A 261 19.51 16.32 10.43
N THR A 262 20.41 15.67 11.16
CA THR A 262 20.07 14.81 12.30
C THR A 262 20.95 15.11 13.51
N ALA A 263 20.44 14.83 14.71
CA ALA A 263 21.15 14.95 15.97
C ALA A 263 20.78 13.80 16.92
N LEU A 264 21.78 13.29 17.63
CA LEU A 264 21.58 12.31 18.71
C LEU A 264 21.27 13.05 20.01
N LEU A 265 20.20 12.67 20.70
CA LEU A 265 19.84 13.24 21.99
C LEU A 265 20.18 12.29 23.15
N PRO A 266 20.42 12.83 24.35
CA PRO A 266 20.63 12.00 25.54
C PRO A 266 19.34 11.27 25.95
N GLU A 267 19.46 9.98 26.26
CA GLU A 267 18.36 9.13 26.77
C GLU A 267 18.65 8.66 28.21
N ALA A 268 17.59 8.51 29.01
CA ALA A 268 17.67 7.97 30.36
C ALA A 268 17.90 6.45 30.35
N GLY A 269 19.13 6.01 30.06
CA GLY A 269 19.48 4.59 30.01
C GLY A 269 20.82 4.26 29.34
N GLY A 270 21.42 5.22 28.64
CA GLY A 270 22.67 5.06 27.91
C GLY A 270 22.69 5.93 26.66
N VAL A 271 23.76 5.82 25.88
CA VAL A 271 23.85 6.43 24.55
C VAL A 271 23.69 5.32 23.51
N GLY A 272 22.54 5.28 22.86
CA GLY A 272 22.39 4.49 21.64
C GLY A 272 23.09 5.15 20.46
N GLU A 273 22.94 4.55 19.29
CA GLU A 273 23.56 5.03 18.05
C GLU A 273 22.52 5.10 16.95
N PHE A 274 22.74 5.97 15.97
CA PHE A 274 22.08 5.85 14.69
C PHE A 274 23.10 5.83 13.56
N THR A 275 22.78 5.11 12.49
CA THR A 275 23.53 5.09 11.25
C THR A 275 22.81 5.94 10.21
N VAL A 276 23.57 6.63 9.36
CA VAL A 276 23.03 7.31 8.19
C VAL A 276 23.76 6.75 6.98
N THR A 277 23.00 6.13 6.08
CA THR A 277 23.49 5.44 4.89
C THR A 277 22.88 6.07 3.65
N ASN A 278 23.72 6.38 2.67
CA ASN A 278 23.29 6.70 1.31
C ASN A 278 24.26 6.07 0.29
N ALA A 279 24.08 6.34 -1.01
CA ALA A 279 24.94 5.75 -2.04
C ALA A 279 26.41 6.17 -1.94
N GLY A 280 26.71 7.29 -1.27
CA GLY A 280 28.07 7.76 -1.01
C GLY A 280 28.76 7.10 0.18
N GLY A 281 28.02 6.43 1.07
CA GLY A 281 28.56 5.68 2.20
C GLY A 281 27.71 5.77 3.47
N THR A 282 28.26 5.25 4.57
CA THR A 282 27.60 5.14 5.87
C THR A 282 28.39 5.85 6.96
N ILE A 283 27.71 6.61 7.82
CA ILE A 283 28.27 7.20 9.04
C ILE A 283 27.44 6.76 10.24
N THR A 284 28.10 6.26 11.29
CA THR A 284 27.47 5.89 12.57
C THR A 284 27.74 6.97 13.60
N ASN A 285 26.67 7.51 14.19
CA ASN A 285 26.74 8.52 15.25
C ASN A 285 26.28 7.96 16.60
N SER A 286 27.23 7.87 17.52
CA SER A 286 27.03 7.47 18.93
C SER A 286 27.44 8.60 19.90
N THR A 287 27.66 9.81 19.40
CA THR A 287 28.07 10.97 20.21
C THR A 287 26.85 11.78 20.62
N VAL A 288 26.63 12.00 21.92
CA VAL A 288 25.54 12.86 22.43
C VAL A 288 25.65 14.26 21.84
N ASN A 289 24.53 14.78 21.36
CA ASN A 289 24.44 16.03 20.62
C ASN A 289 25.34 16.05 19.36
N GLY A 290 25.85 14.90 18.92
CA GLY A 290 26.49 14.75 17.64
C GLY A 290 25.43 14.96 16.57
N ALA A 291 25.71 15.86 15.64
CA ALA A 291 24.87 16.15 14.49
C ALA A 291 25.64 15.88 13.21
N LEU A 292 24.92 15.49 12.16
CA LEU A 292 25.46 15.36 10.82
C LEU A 292 24.46 15.88 9.80
N HIS A 293 24.96 16.09 8.59
CA HIS A 293 24.22 16.67 7.49
C HIS A 293 24.41 15.86 6.21
N VAL A 294 23.35 15.71 5.42
CA VAL A 294 23.37 15.06 4.10
C VAL A 294 22.69 15.99 3.10
N ASN A 295 23.42 16.41 2.08
CA ASN A 295 22.91 17.33 1.06
C ASN A 295 22.13 16.61 -0.05
N ASN A 296 22.63 15.46 -0.51
CA ASN A 296 22.03 14.66 -1.57
C ASN A 296 22.34 13.17 -1.37
N PHE A 297 21.66 12.32 -2.15
CA PHE A 297 21.74 10.86 -2.02
C PHE A 297 23.09 10.25 -2.43
N PHE A 298 23.85 10.92 -3.28
CA PHE A 298 25.05 10.35 -3.92
C PHE A 298 26.37 10.76 -3.26
N THR A 299 26.35 11.78 -2.40
CA THR A 299 27.53 12.23 -1.64
C THR A 299 27.51 11.68 -0.23
N GLN A 300 28.65 11.18 0.25
CA GLN A 300 28.78 10.64 1.61
C GLN A 300 28.26 11.63 2.66
N PRO A 301 27.59 11.16 3.74
CA PRO A 301 27.18 12.00 4.86
C PRO A 301 28.34 12.77 5.49
N SER A 302 28.08 13.96 6.03
CA SER A 302 29.12 14.76 6.69
C SER A 302 29.72 14.03 7.89
N ASN A 303 30.91 14.47 8.30
CA ASN A 303 31.44 14.09 9.61
C ASN A 303 30.54 14.59 10.74
N ILE A 304 30.60 13.92 11.88
CA ILE A 304 29.82 14.27 13.08
C ILE A 304 30.41 15.51 13.73
N VAL A 305 29.56 16.48 14.04
CA VAL A 305 29.90 17.70 14.78
C VAL A 305 29.01 17.80 16.01
N THR A 306 29.59 18.00 17.20
CA THR A 306 28.82 18.20 18.42
C THR A 306 28.22 19.60 18.44
N VAL A 307 26.90 19.69 18.66
CA VAL A 307 26.17 20.95 18.81
C VAL A 307 25.66 21.13 20.25
N SER A 308 25.26 22.34 20.60
CA SER A 308 24.67 22.59 21.92
C SER A 308 23.21 22.13 21.98
N SER A 309 22.74 21.73 23.16
CA SER A 309 21.33 21.40 23.40
C SER A 309 20.38 22.57 23.09
N ALA A 310 20.85 23.81 23.27
CA ALA A 310 20.12 25.02 22.87
C ALA A 310 19.94 25.09 21.34
N GLN A 311 20.96 24.76 20.56
CA GLN A 311 20.85 24.71 19.10
C GLN A 311 19.89 23.60 18.65
N ILE A 312 19.98 22.41 19.24
CA ILE A 312 19.04 21.30 18.97
C ILE A 312 17.60 21.73 19.30
N SER A 313 17.40 22.37 20.46
CA SER A 313 16.08 22.85 20.88
C SER A 313 15.55 23.96 19.98
N ASN A 314 16.41 24.82 19.45
CA ASN A 314 16.01 25.86 18.49
C ASN A 314 15.58 25.26 17.15
N SER A 315 16.23 24.18 16.70
CA SER A 315 15.90 23.52 15.43
C SER A 315 14.73 22.55 15.53
N PHE A 316 14.58 21.85 16.66
CA PHE A 316 13.66 20.72 16.83
C PHE A 316 12.72 20.84 18.04
N GLY A 317 12.63 22.01 18.66
CA GLY A 317 11.89 22.21 19.92
C GLY A 317 10.41 21.82 19.84
N GLU A 318 9.76 22.03 18.69
CA GLU A 318 8.35 21.65 18.46
C GLU A 318 8.14 20.14 18.58
N VAL A 319 8.91 19.35 17.83
CA VAL A 319 8.82 17.87 17.83
C VAL A 319 9.29 17.26 19.14
N LEU A 320 10.28 17.86 19.80
CA LEU A 320 10.74 17.43 21.13
C LEU A 320 9.69 17.66 22.21
N GLN A 321 8.93 18.76 22.13
CA GLN A 321 7.79 18.99 23.03
C GLN A 321 6.66 17.99 22.77
N GLN A 322 6.39 17.64 21.51
CA GLN A 322 5.38 16.62 21.21
C GLN A 322 5.73 15.27 21.81
N VAL A 323 6.96 14.78 21.60
CA VAL A 323 7.44 13.54 22.23
C VAL A 323 7.36 13.58 23.77
N ALA A 324 7.71 14.71 24.38
CA ALA A 324 7.61 14.88 25.83
C ALA A 324 6.15 14.83 26.33
N ASN A 325 5.21 15.42 25.58
CA ASN A 325 3.78 15.38 25.90
C ASN A 325 3.21 13.95 25.76
N VAL A 326 3.61 13.22 24.73
CA VAL A 326 3.28 11.81 24.52
C VAL A 326 3.78 10.97 25.71
N SER A 327 5.04 11.17 26.12
CA SER A 327 5.66 10.42 27.21
C SER A 327 5.05 10.72 28.60
N SER A 328 4.39 11.88 28.74
CA SER A 328 3.70 12.30 29.98
C SER A 328 2.29 11.71 30.13
N ASN A 329 1.70 11.19 29.04
CA ASN A 329 0.39 10.54 29.05
C ASN A 329 0.52 9.07 29.49
N SER A 330 0.33 8.78 30.78
CA SER A 330 0.45 7.44 31.36
C SER A 330 -0.58 6.41 30.85
N GLY A 331 -1.65 6.84 30.20
CA GLY A 331 -2.64 5.99 29.52
C GLY A 331 -2.25 5.59 28.09
N ALA A 332 -1.16 6.14 27.56
CA ALA A 332 -0.76 5.96 26.18
C ALA A 332 -0.29 4.54 25.87
N SER A 333 0.53 3.94 26.73
CA SER A 333 0.94 2.56 26.55
C SER A 333 -0.23 1.59 26.80
N GLN A 334 -1.05 1.84 27.84
CA GLN A 334 -2.20 0.99 28.16
C GLN A 334 -3.30 0.97 27.08
N SER A 335 -3.53 2.08 26.39
CA SER A 335 -4.49 2.14 25.28
C SER A 335 -3.97 1.48 24.00
N ALA A 336 -2.66 1.50 23.73
CA ALA A 336 -2.06 0.71 22.64
C ALA A 336 -2.21 -0.80 22.91
N GLN A 337 -1.98 -1.23 24.15
CA GLN A 337 -2.27 -2.61 24.58
C GLN A 337 -3.77 -2.97 24.49
N ASN A 338 -4.69 -2.03 24.75
CA ASN A 338 -6.13 -2.29 24.63
C ASN A 338 -6.62 -2.42 23.18
N ILE A 339 -5.92 -1.82 22.22
CA ILE A 339 -6.16 -2.01 20.78
C ILE A 339 -5.66 -3.39 20.34
N LEU A 340 -4.51 -3.85 20.87
CA LEU A 340 -4.00 -5.22 20.70
C LEU A 340 -4.98 -6.28 21.23
N ASN A 341 -5.68 -5.99 22.34
CA ASN A 341 -6.65 -6.89 22.96
C ASN A 341 -8.04 -6.93 22.28
N GLN A 342 -8.31 -6.06 21.29
CA GLN A 342 -9.55 -6.05 20.51
C GLN A 342 -9.40 -6.70 19.13
N ALA A 343 -8.23 -7.25 18.81
CA ALA A 343 -8.08 -8.14 17.66
C ALA A 343 -8.90 -9.43 17.88
N PRO A 344 -9.63 -9.95 16.87
CA PRO A 344 -10.32 -11.23 17.00
C PRO A 344 -9.32 -12.33 17.33
N ALA A 345 -9.44 -12.93 18.51
CA ALA A 345 -8.67 -14.11 18.88
C ALA A 345 -9.13 -15.30 18.03
N THR A 346 -8.37 -15.69 17.01
CA THR A 346 -8.52 -17.00 16.36
C THR A 346 -7.36 -17.90 16.75
N GLY A 347 -7.53 -18.58 17.88
CA GLY A 347 -6.79 -19.78 18.25
C GLY A 347 -7.74 -20.77 18.95
N PRO A 348 -7.82 -22.05 18.53
CA PRO A 348 -8.56 -23.09 19.25
C PRO A 348 -7.66 -23.71 20.33
N GLY A 349 -8.05 -24.03 21.56
CA GLY A 349 -9.31 -24.06 22.28
C GLY A 349 -9.02 -24.72 23.64
N GLY A 350 -9.70 -24.28 24.69
CA GLY A 350 -9.62 -24.89 26.03
C GLY A 350 -10.95 -24.70 26.73
N GLY A 351 -11.81 -25.72 26.65
CA GLY A 351 -13.21 -25.65 27.08
C GLY A 351 -13.40 -25.60 28.60
N ALA A 352 -14.39 -24.82 29.02
CA ALA A 352 -15.18 -25.10 30.21
C ALA A 352 -16.59 -24.56 30.00
N THR A 353 -17.56 -25.42 30.29
CA THR A 353 -19.00 -25.21 30.18
C THR A 353 -19.51 -24.33 31.33
N THR A 354 -20.56 -23.51 31.09
CA THR A 354 -21.78 -23.39 31.93
C THR A 354 -22.75 -22.32 31.40
N ASN A 355 -24.05 -22.58 31.67
CA ASN A 355 -25.27 -22.00 31.11
C ASN A 355 -25.57 -20.52 31.44
N GLY A 356 -26.30 -19.84 30.54
CA GLY A 356 -27.35 -18.88 30.93
C GLY A 356 -27.50 -17.60 30.10
N ASN A 357 -28.46 -17.60 29.16
CA ASN A 357 -29.25 -16.48 28.57
C ASN A 357 -28.60 -15.11 28.28
N GLY A 358 -28.45 -14.80 26.98
CA GLY A 358 -28.40 -13.44 26.42
C GLY A 358 -28.74 -13.46 24.91
N PRO A 359 -29.51 -12.51 24.35
CA PRO A 359 -29.85 -12.49 22.93
C PRO A 359 -28.64 -12.04 22.09
N ALA A 360 -28.42 -12.73 20.97
CA ALA A 360 -27.43 -12.40 19.96
C ALA A 360 -27.78 -11.10 19.21
N ASN A 361 -26.79 -10.22 19.04
CA ASN A 361 -26.39 -9.62 17.75
C ASN A 361 -25.30 -8.57 18.00
N GLY A 362 -24.06 -8.91 17.61
CA GLY A 362 -22.94 -7.98 17.53
C GLY A 362 -22.91 -7.32 16.16
N ALA A 363 -23.29 -6.05 16.10
CA ALA A 363 -22.95 -5.14 15.01
C ALA A 363 -22.20 -3.95 15.61
N ALA A 364 -21.12 -3.52 14.94
CA ALA A 364 -20.32 -2.37 15.33
C ALA A 364 -21.17 -1.08 15.37
N PRO A 365 -20.88 -0.13 16.28
CA PRO A 365 -21.61 1.14 16.34
C PRO A 365 -21.32 1.99 15.08
N PRO A 366 -22.34 2.62 14.46
CA PRO A 366 -22.17 3.33 13.19
C PRO A 366 -21.57 4.75 13.36
N ALA A 367 -20.81 5.17 12.33
CA ALA A 367 -19.97 6.36 12.31
C ALA A 367 -20.70 7.71 12.08
N THR A 368 -22.01 7.73 11.82
CA THR A 368 -22.80 8.98 11.65
C THR A 368 -24.27 8.77 12.05
N VAL A 369 -24.95 9.86 12.46
CA VAL A 369 -26.38 9.85 12.89
C VAL A 369 -27.33 9.38 11.76
N GLU A 370 -26.97 9.65 10.51
CA GLU A 370 -27.71 9.18 9.32
C GLU A 370 -27.51 7.68 9.07
N GLY A 371 -26.32 7.15 9.39
CA GLY A 371 -26.02 5.71 9.37
C GLY A 371 -26.71 4.92 10.49
N ALA A 372 -27.00 5.57 11.63
CA ALA A 372 -27.72 4.95 12.74
C ALA A 372 -29.23 4.76 12.45
N LEU A 373 -29.83 5.66 11.66
CA LEU A 373 -31.26 5.59 11.32
C LEU A 373 -31.55 4.66 10.12
N GLN A 374 -30.62 4.55 9.16
CA GLN A 374 -30.79 3.69 7.98
C GLN A 374 -30.70 2.19 8.31
N ASN A 375 -29.96 1.81 9.36
CA ASN A 375 -29.77 0.42 9.80
C ASN A 375 -30.94 -0.15 10.61
N ALA A 376 -31.97 0.64 10.89
CA ALA A 376 -33.08 0.25 11.75
C ALA A 376 -34.39 -0.06 10.99
N ALA A 377 -34.37 -0.04 9.65
CA ALA A 377 -35.49 -0.52 8.84
C ALA A 377 -35.49 -2.07 8.75
N PRO A 378 -36.61 -2.77 9.03
CA PRO A 378 -36.68 -4.21 8.85
C PRO A 378 -36.53 -4.58 7.37
N GLN A 379 -35.53 -5.40 7.06
CA GLN A 379 -35.46 -6.09 5.78
C GLN A 379 -36.54 -7.19 5.76
N GLY A 380 -37.71 -6.88 5.23
CA GLY A 380 -38.70 -7.90 4.84
C GLY A 380 -40.15 -7.58 5.18
N ALA A 381 -40.79 -6.73 4.37
CA ALA A 381 -42.19 -6.87 3.92
C ALA A 381 -42.45 -5.80 2.86
N GLY A 382 -42.92 -6.18 1.67
CA GLY A 382 -43.19 -5.24 0.58
C GLY A 382 -44.27 -4.20 0.95
N GLY A 383 -43.92 -2.92 0.93
CA GLY A 383 -44.82 -1.77 1.08
C GLY A 383 -44.08 -0.44 0.79
N PRO A 384 -44.77 0.64 0.37
CA PRO A 384 -44.15 1.79 -0.30
C PRO A 384 -43.27 2.64 0.63
N GLN A 385 -42.07 2.99 0.16
CA GLN A 385 -40.98 3.73 0.81
C GLN A 385 -41.25 5.20 1.23
N ALA A 386 -42.48 5.58 1.56
CA ALA A 386 -42.83 7.00 1.81
C ALA A 386 -42.97 7.43 3.30
N GLN A 387 -42.87 6.53 4.28
CA GLN A 387 -43.19 6.86 5.70
C GLN A 387 -41.98 6.96 6.67
N ASN A 388 -40.74 6.86 6.19
CA ASN A 388 -39.53 6.88 7.06
C ASN A 388 -38.79 8.23 7.13
N GLY A 389 -39.16 9.23 6.32
CA GLY A 389 -38.49 10.53 6.30
C GLY A 389 -38.82 11.41 7.52
N GLU A 390 -40.09 11.41 7.94
CA GLU A 390 -40.60 12.32 8.97
C GLU A 390 -40.06 11.99 10.37
N PHE A 391 -39.90 10.71 10.70
CA PHE A 391 -39.25 10.30 11.95
C PHE A 391 -37.77 10.70 11.97
N ALA A 392 -37.06 10.53 10.85
CA ALA A 392 -35.64 10.84 10.76
C ALA A 392 -35.38 12.35 10.93
N GLU A 393 -36.21 13.19 10.31
CA GLU A 393 -36.14 14.64 10.47
C GLU A 393 -36.49 15.08 11.91
N ALA A 394 -37.53 14.51 12.52
CA ALA A 394 -37.90 14.78 13.90
C ALA A 394 -36.80 14.36 14.90
N ALA A 395 -36.19 13.18 14.70
CA ALA A 395 -35.10 12.68 15.52
C ALA A 395 -33.85 13.57 15.41
N GLN A 396 -33.51 14.01 14.20
CA GLN A 396 -32.37 14.90 13.97
C GLN A 396 -32.57 16.27 14.64
N GLN A 397 -33.78 16.84 14.56
CA GLN A 397 -34.11 18.09 15.22
C GLN A 397 -34.06 17.96 16.75
N ALA A 398 -34.51 16.83 17.31
CA ALA A 398 -34.44 16.56 18.75
C ALA A 398 -32.98 16.43 19.24
N ILE A 399 -32.13 15.75 18.47
CA ILE A 399 -30.69 15.61 18.78
C ILE A 399 -30.01 16.98 18.73
N ASN A 400 -30.23 17.76 17.68
CA ASN A 400 -29.64 19.10 17.54
C ASN A 400 -30.05 20.03 18.70
N ALA A 401 -31.31 19.94 19.16
CA ALA A 401 -31.78 20.68 20.32
C ALA A 401 -31.09 20.26 21.63
N ALA A 402 -30.86 18.96 21.85
CA ALA A 402 -30.16 18.47 23.05
C ALA A 402 -28.67 18.84 23.06
N LEU A 403 -28.00 18.77 21.90
CA LEU A 403 -26.61 19.20 21.75
C LEU A 403 -26.45 20.70 22.04
N SER A 404 -27.42 21.51 21.61
CA SER A 404 -27.42 22.96 21.90
C SER A 404 -27.57 23.30 23.39
N GLN A 405 -28.01 22.35 24.22
CA GLN A 405 -28.13 22.48 25.67
C GLN A 405 -26.95 21.88 26.43
N GLY A 406 -25.89 21.46 25.73
CA GLY A 406 -24.65 20.94 26.32
C GLY A 406 -24.67 19.45 26.64
N VAL A 407 -25.65 18.69 26.13
CA VAL A 407 -25.69 17.24 26.25
C VAL A 407 -24.64 16.61 25.31
N SER A 408 -23.96 15.55 25.77
CA SER A 408 -22.96 14.86 24.93
C SER A 408 -23.62 14.10 23.78
N ILE A 409 -22.86 13.94 22.69
CA ILE A 409 -23.33 13.23 21.48
C ILE A 409 -23.75 11.80 21.81
N ASP A 410 -23.01 11.09 22.67
CA ASP A 410 -23.34 9.72 23.08
C ASP A 410 -24.67 9.64 23.85
N GLN A 411 -24.97 10.63 24.69
CA GLN A 411 -26.22 10.68 25.44
C GLN A 411 -27.42 11.02 24.55
N ALA A 412 -27.25 11.97 23.62
CA ALA A 412 -28.30 12.37 22.69
C ALA A 412 -28.63 11.25 21.67
N VAL A 413 -27.61 10.55 21.16
CA VAL A 413 -27.78 9.42 20.23
C VAL A 413 -28.36 8.20 20.96
N GLY A 414 -27.92 7.94 22.19
CA GLY A 414 -28.51 6.90 23.05
C GLY A 414 -30.00 7.08 23.28
N ALA A 415 -30.45 8.32 23.54
CA ALA A 415 -31.85 8.65 23.73
C ALA A 415 -32.67 8.57 22.43
N ALA A 416 -32.10 8.92 21.29
CA ALA A 416 -32.76 8.85 19.98
C ALA A 416 -33.03 7.40 19.56
N MET A 417 -32.13 6.47 19.90
CA MET A 417 -32.33 5.04 19.66
C MET A 417 -33.53 4.49 20.47
N GLN A 418 -33.78 4.97 21.68
CA GLN A 418 -34.94 4.56 22.48
C GLN A 418 -36.25 5.08 21.88
N ALA A 419 -36.26 6.32 21.37
CA ALA A 419 -37.40 6.87 20.64
C ALA A 419 -37.70 6.06 19.36
N HIS A 420 -36.64 5.63 18.64
CA HIS A 420 -36.78 4.80 17.45
C HIS A 420 -37.32 3.40 17.75
N GLN A 421 -36.89 2.77 18.85
CA GLN A 421 -37.44 1.48 19.26
C GLN A 421 -38.94 1.56 19.56
N ALA A 422 -39.38 2.65 20.22
CA ALA A 422 -40.81 2.88 20.50
C ALA A 422 -41.62 3.12 19.20
N TYR A 423 -41.05 3.89 18.25
CA TYR A 423 -41.63 4.07 16.92
C TYR A 423 -41.86 2.72 16.22
N THR A 424 -40.81 1.91 16.12
CA THR A 424 -40.84 0.63 15.39
C THR A 424 -41.73 -0.40 16.09
N GLN A 425 -41.82 -0.38 17.42
CA GLN A 425 -42.78 -1.22 18.16
C GLN A 425 -44.23 -0.82 17.90
N ALA A 426 -44.53 0.48 17.84
CA ALA A 426 -45.88 0.96 17.53
C ALA A 426 -46.29 0.59 16.10
N VAL A 427 -45.40 0.80 15.12
CA VAL A 427 -45.64 0.39 13.72
C VAL A 427 -45.81 -1.14 13.61
N GLY A 428 -44.98 -1.91 14.32
CA GLY A 428 -45.09 -3.37 14.38
C GLY A 428 -46.39 -3.88 14.99
N GLN A 429 -47.10 -3.05 15.77
CA GLN A 429 -48.42 -3.34 16.33
C GLN A 429 -49.56 -2.82 15.45
N GLY A 430 -49.25 -2.31 14.25
CA GLY A 430 -50.21 -1.77 13.29
C GLY A 430 -50.68 -0.36 13.58
N ALA A 431 -49.94 0.41 14.39
CA ALA A 431 -50.24 1.82 14.65
C ALA A 431 -50.04 2.68 13.39
N THR A 432 -50.83 3.73 13.26
CA THR A 432 -50.65 4.75 12.21
C THR A 432 -49.36 5.54 12.41
N ALA A 433 -48.83 6.18 11.36
CA ALA A 433 -47.59 6.97 11.42
C ALA A 433 -47.63 8.03 12.53
N ASP A 434 -48.76 8.73 12.67
CA ASP A 434 -48.97 9.72 13.73
C ASP A 434 -48.96 9.11 15.13
N GLN A 435 -49.57 7.93 15.30
CA GLN A 435 -49.54 7.18 16.56
C GLN A 435 -48.14 6.67 16.90
N ALA A 436 -47.37 6.28 15.89
CA ALA A 436 -45.98 5.84 16.06
C ALA A 436 -45.04 7.01 16.38
N LEU A 437 -45.19 8.17 15.73
CA LEU A 437 -44.47 9.41 16.04
C LEU A 437 -44.80 9.90 17.46
N THR A 438 -46.07 9.80 17.85
CA THR A 438 -46.50 10.12 19.22
C THR A 438 -45.85 9.19 20.26
N ALA A 439 -45.77 7.89 19.98
CA ALA A 439 -45.10 6.92 20.84
C ALA A 439 -43.59 7.18 20.94
N ALA A 440 -42.96 7.56 19.83
CA ALA A 440 -41.56 7.93 19.77
C ALA A 440 -41.24 9.21 20.56
N GLY A 441 -42.08 10.24 20.42
CA GLY A 441 -41.97 11.47 21.19
C GLY A 441 -42.12 11.24 22.70
N LEU A 442 -43.03 10.37 23.11
CA LEU A 442 -43.21 10.01 24.52
C LEU A 442 -41.98 9.27 25.08
N ALA A 443 -41.41 8.34 24.31
CA ALA A 443 -40.18 7.63 24.68
C ALA A 443 -38.96 8.57 24.73
N ALA A 444 -38.85 9.50 23.78
CA ALA A 444 -37.85 10.55 23.79
C ALA A 444 -37.92 11.39 25.07
N GLN A 445 -39.14 11.81 25.47
CA GLN A 445 -39.35 12.59 26.69
C GLN A 445 -39.02 11.82 27.97
N GLN A 446 -39.27 10.50 28.00
CA GLN A 446 -38.95 9.65 29.15
C GLN A 446 -37.45 9.53 29.43
N THR A 447 -36.60 9.75 28.41
CA THR A 447 -35.14 9.78 28.60
C THR A 447 -34.67 10.99 29.41
N GLY A 448 -35.48 12.05 29.49
CA GLY A 448 -35.10 13.34 30.07
C GLY A 448 -34.00 14.08 29.29
N ILE A 449 -33.56 13.53 28.15
CA ILE A 449 -32.46 14.02 27.33
C ILE A 449 -32.97 14.65 26.03
N LEU A 450 -33.99 14.05 25.40
CA LEU A 450 -34.64 14.56 24.19
C LEU A 450 -36.04 15.12 24.49
N THR A 451 -36.49 16.08 23.67
CA THR A 451 -37.84 16.65 23.78
C THR A 451 -38.81 15.96 22.82
N ALA A 452 -40.08 15.86 23.22
CA ALA A 452 -41.13 15.31 22.35
C ALA A 452 -41.56 16.26 21.22
N THR A 453 -41.22 17.56 21.33
CA THR A 453 -41.72 18.63 20.46
C THR A 453 -41.44 18.40 18.97
N PRO A 454 -40.23 17.99 18.54
CA PRO A 454 -39.96 17.72 17.13
C PRO A 454 -40.80 16.57 16.55
N PHE A 455 -41.11 15.57 17.38
CA PHE A 455 -41.94 14.43 17.00
C PHE A 455 -43.43 14.80 16.95
N ALA A 456 -43.90 15.69 17.83
CA ALA A 456 -45.27 16.19 17.80
C ALA A 456 -45.52 17.13 16.60
N ASN A 457 -44.55 17.96 16.23
CA ASN A 457 -44.66 18.84 15.06
C ASN A 457 -44.74 18.05 13.73
N ALA A 458 -44.09 16.89 13.67
CA ALA A 458 -44.18 15.98 12.53
C ALA A 458 -45.55 15.30 12.38
N VAL A 459 -46.39 15.31 13.43
CA VAL A 459 -47.78 14.82 13.38
C VAL A 459 -48.73 15.89 12.83
N GLU A 460 -48.48 17.18 13.07
CA GLU A 460 -49.35 18.27 12.61
C GLU A 460 -49.28 18.56 11.09
N THR A 461 -48.25 18.05 10.39
CA THR A 461 -48.09 18.23 8.93
C THR A 461 -48.96 17.31 8.06
N ASN A 462 -49.72 16.38 8.68
CA ASN A 462 -50.54 15.36 7.99
C ASN A 462 -52.04 15.69 7.86
N GLU A 463 -52.52 16.91 8.13
CA GLU A 463 -53.89 17.28 7.73
C GLU A 463 -54.02 17.46 6.19
N PRO A 464 -55.04 16.88 5.53
CA PRO A 464 -55.16 16.93 4.09
C PRO A 464 -55.61 18.30 3.59
N ALA A 465 -54.69 19.07 3.01
CA ALA A 465 -55.02 20.25 2.21
C ALA A 465 -55.52 19.84 0.80
N ASN A 466 -56.82 19.63 0.71
CA ASN A 466 -57.73 19.79 -0.44
C ASN A 466 -57.12 19.96 -1.86
N VAL A 467 -57.25 18.92 -2.70
CA VAL A 467 -57.02 18.97 -4.16
C VAL A 467 -58.34 19.27 -4.87
N PRO A 468 -58.48 20.34 -5.69
CA PRO A 468 -59.49 20.36 -6.72
C PRO A 468 -58.94 19.64 -7.96
N THR A 469 -59.56 18.50 -8.25
CA THR A 469 -59.56 17.81 -9.54
C THR A 469 -59.93 18.75 -10.68
N GLU A 470 -59.24 18.70 -11.82
CA GLU A 470 -59.95 18.77 -13.10
C GLU A 470 -59.37 17.86 -14.18
N THR A 471 -60.33 17.17 -14.78
CA THR A 471 -60.33 16.19 -15.85
C THR A 471 -60.15 16.82 -17.23
N ASN A 472 -59.36 16.15 -18.07
CA ASN A 472 -59.23 16.47 -19.49
C ASN A 472 -60.48 15.98 -20.25
N THR A 473 -61.22 16.89 -20.91
CA THR A 473 -62.17 16.56 -21.98
C THR A 473 -62.16 17.59 -23.11
N SER A 474 -62.35 17.03 -24.31
CA SER A 474 -62.32 17.56 -25.68
C SER A 474 -63.06 18.86 -26.02
N GLN A 475 -62.49 19.54 -27.04
CA GLN A 475 -63.12 20.22 -28.20
C GLN A 475 -64.12 21.39 -27.97
N ALA A 476 -63.76 22.57 -28.48
CA ALA A 476 -64.38 23.26 -29.64
C ALA A 476 -63.95 24.74 -29.70
N VAL A 477 -63.23 25.16 -30.76
CA VAL A 477 -63.69 26.09 -31.83
C VAL A 477 -63.96 27.54 -31.37
N HIS A 478 -63.17 28.50 -31.87
CA HIS A 478 -63.57 29.62 -32.77
C HIS A 478 -62.75 30.95 -32.59
N VAL A 479 -62.25 31.47 -33.74
CA VAL A 479 -61.91 32.88 -34.16
C VAL A 479 -60.73 33.60 -33.47
N THR A 480 -59.84 34.35 -34.13
CA THR A 480 -59.91 35.04 -35.44
C THR A 480 -58.53 35.19 -36.09
N GLU A 481 -58.56 35.05 -37.41
CA GLU A 481 -57.56 35.33 -38.44
C GLU A 481 -57.01 36.78 -38.41
N VAL A 482 -55.69 36.91 -38.52
CA VAL A 482 -55.06 38.06 -39.19
C VAL A 482 -53.92 37.56 -40.07
N ASN A 483 -53.92 38.10 -41.27
CA ASN A 483 -53.36 37.60 -42.50
C ASN A 483 -52.05 38.37 -42.78
N GLU A 484 -50.90 37.70 -42.85
CA GLU A 484 -49.68 38.29 -43.42
C GLU A 484 -49.02 37.31 -44.41
N ALA A 485 -48.72 37.85 -45.59
CA ALA A 485 -48.31 37.16 -46.80
C ALA A 485 -46.83 36.70 -46.79
N PRO A 486 -46.47 35.66 -47.57
CA PRO A 486 -45.08 35.21 -47.70
C PRO A 486 -44.22 36.21 -48.50
N PRO A 487 -42.91 36.35 -48.18
CA PRO A 487 -42.02 37.28 -48.87
C PRO A 487 -41.67 36.83 -50.31
N PRO A 488 -41.36 37.78 -51.23
CA PRO A 488 -41.17 37.51 -52.66
C PRO A 488 -39.78 36.92 -52.99
N PRO A 489 -39.63 36.25 -54.15
CA PRO A 489 -38.36 35.68 -54.59
C PRO A 489 -37.35 36.75 -55.09
N PRO A 490 -36.04 36.49 -55.00
CA PRO A 490 -35.00 37.43 -55.42
C PRO A 490 -34.88 37.56 -56.96
N PRO A 491 -34.43 38.73 -57.47
CA PRO A 491 -34.32 39.02 -58.91
C PRO A 491 -33.10 38.37 -59.59
N PRO A 492 -33.08 38.28 -60.94
CA PRO A 492 -32.08 37.53 -61.69
C PRO A 492 -30.74 38.28 -61.82
N VAL A 493 -29.64 37.55 -61.69
CA VAL A 493 -28.28 38.06 -61.89
C VAL A 493 -27.87 37.88 -63.36
N ALA A 494 -27.45 38.98 -64.01
CA ALA A 494 -26.92 39.03 -65.37
C ALA A 494 -25.41 38.65 -65.42
N PRO A 495 -24.87 38.22 -66.58
CA PRO A 495 -23.64 37.43 -66.64
C PRO A 495 -22.37 38.29 -66.57
N VAL A 496 -21.41 37.88 -65.74
CA VAL A 496 -20.04 38.42 -65.75
C VAL A 496 -19.13 37.39 -66.44
N PHE A 497 -18.40 37.85 -67.45
CA PHE A 497 -17.45 37.06 -68.22
C PHE A 497 -16.38 36.44 -67.33
N VAL A 498 -16.24 35.11 -67.41
CA VAL A 498 -15.23 34.33 -66.70
C VAL A 498 -13.92 34.40 -67.50
N VAL A 499 -12.90 35.04 -66.92
CA VAL A 499 -11.50 34.78 -67.31
C VAL A 499 -11.01 33.64 -66.43
N ALA A 500 -10.58 32.55 -67.05
CA ALA A 500 -10.09 31.36 -66.34
C ALA A 500 -8.84 31.69 -65.49
N PRO A 501 -8.76 31.23 -64.24
CA PRO A 501 -7.52 31.30 -63.47
C PRO A 501 -6.45 30.39 -64.09
N PRO A 502 -5.16 30.74 -64.04
CA PRO A 502 -4.09 29.91 -64.57
C PRO A 502 -3.97 28.59 -63.78
N PRO A 503 -3.51 27.50 -64.43
CA PRO A 503 -3.40 26.19 -63.79
C PRO A 503 -2.36 26.21 -62.65
N PRO A 504 -2.55 25.39 -61.60
CA PRO A 504 -1.60 25.26 -60.52
C PRO A 504 -0.25 24.71 -61.02
N PRO A 505 0.88 25.07 -60.40
CA PRO A 505 2.19 24.55 -60.77
C PRO A 505 2.26 23.04 -60.55
N PRO A 506 3.06 22.31 -61.35
CA PRO A 506 3.21 20.87 -61.20
C PRO A 506 3.83 20.51 -59.84
N PRO A 507 3.49 19.34 -59.28
CA PRO A 507 4.08 18.87 -58.03
C PRO A 507 5.60 18.70 -58.17
N PRO A 508 6.38 18.91 -57.10
CA PRO A 508 7.82 18.68 -57.12
C PRO A 508 8.12 17.21 -57.47
N PRO A 509 9.25 16.93 -58.15
CA PRO A 509 9.63 15.57 -58.49
C PRO A 509 9.81 14.72 -57.22
N PRO A 510 9.50 13.41 -57.27
CA PRO A 510 9.75 12.52 -56.14
C PRO A 510 11.23 12.53 -55.77
N PRO A 511 11.58 12.40 -54.47
CA PRO A 511 12.97 12.29 -54.07
C PRO A 511 13.64 11.12 -54.81
N PRO A 512 14.93 11.22 -55.16
CA PRO A 512 15.64 10.11 -55.78
C PRO A 512 15.53 8.88 -54.89
N PRO A 513 15.40 7.67 -55.47
CA PRO A 513 15.43 6.44 -54.68
C PRO A 513 16.72 6.42 -53.85
N PRO A 514 16.67 5.92 -52.60
CA PRO A 514 17.86 5.81 -51.78
C PRO A 514 18.94 5.10 -52.59
N GLN A 515 20.08 5.75 -52.78
CA GLN A 515 21.25 5.08 -53.35
C GLN A 515 21.54 3.92 -52.40
N LEU A 516 21.51 2.69 -52.90
CA LEU A 516 22.02 1.53 -52.17
C LEU A 516 23.49 1.79 -51.93
N VAL A 517 23.80 2.36 -50.76
CA VAL A 517 25.13 2.28 -50.19
C VAL A 517 25.33 0.80 -49.93
N THR A 518 26.10 0.13 -50.79
CA THR A 518 26.61 -1.21 -50.50
C THR A 518 27.69 -1.07 -49.42
N THR A 519 27.29 -0.69 -48.22
CA THR A 519 28.04 -1.06 -47.05
C THR A 519 27.83 -2.57 -46.90
N ASN A 520 28.91 -3.33 -47.05
CA ASN A 520 29.02 -4.67 -46.48
C ASN A 520 29.00 -4.59 -44.93
N GLU A 521 27.99 -3.90 -44.38
CA GLU A 521 27.66 -3.97 -42.96
C GLU A 521 26.71 -5.17 -42.82
N PRO A 522 27.05 -6.18 -42.01
CA PRO A 522 26.11 -7.25 -41.72
C PRO A 522 24.83 -6.63 -41.15
N LEU A 523 23.67 -7.10 -41.64
CA LEU A 523 22.36 -6.73 -41.09
C LEU A 523 22.41 -6.88 -39.56
N PRO A 524 21.83 -5.96 -38.78
CA PRO A 524 21.73 -6.16 -37.34
C PRO A 524 21.04 -7.49 -37.08
N VAL A 525 21.73 -8.38 -36.38
CA VAL A 525 21.16 -9.64 -35.90
C VAL A 525 19.98 -9.26 -35.03
N GLN A 526 18.76 -9.55 -35.48
CA GLN A 526 17.56 -9.43 -34.64
C GLN A 526 17.71 -10.46 -33.53
N VAL A 527 18.07 -9.99 -32.34
CA VAL A 527 18.14 -10.83 -31.14
C VAL A 527 16.70 -11.10 -30.73
N VAL A 528 16.24 -12.34 -30.93
CA VAL A 528 14.92 -12.79 -30.47
C VAL A 528 15.04 -13.07 -28.97
N TYR A 529 14.18 -12.44 -28.20
CA TYR A 529 14.06 -12.68 -26.76
C TYR A 529 12.78 -13.45 -26.50
N ASP A 530 12.89 -14.52 -25.71
CA ASP A 530 11.76 -15.29 -25.20
C ASP A 530 11.44 -14.86 -23.77
N THR A 531 10.16 -14.89 -23.41
CA THR A 531 9.69 -14.59 -22.05
C THR A 531 9.33 -15.89 -21.33
N LEU A 532 9.95 -16.12 -20.18
CA LEU A 532 9.60 -17.16 -19.22
C LEU A 532 8.86 -16.52 -18.05
N SER A 533 7.63 -16.96 -17.78
CA SER A 533 6.86 -16.51 -16.63
C SER A 533 6.58 -17.69 -15.70
N GLY A 534 6.62 -17.44 -14.39
CA GLY A 534 6.39 -18.46 -13.39
C GLY A 534 6.02 -17.91 -12.02
N ARG A 535 5.97 -18.79 -11.02
CA ARG A 535 5.62 -18.46 -9.64
C ARG A 535 6.58 -19.06 -8.63
N ALA A 536 6.95 -18.29 -7.63
CA ALA A 536 7.69 -18.74 -6.46
C ALA A 536 6.72 -19.21 -5.38
N ILE A 537 6.77 -20.48 -5.00
CA ILE A 537 5.76 -21.10 -4.11
C ILE A 537 6.43 -21.84 -2.95
N ASP A 538 6.37 -21.16 -1.80
CA ASP A 538 6.49 -21.68 -0.45
C ASP A 538 5.55 -20.78 0.37
N GLY A 539 4.23 -21.01 0.24
CA GLY A 539 3.21 -20.04 0.70
C GLY A 539 3.09 -18.76 -0.16
N TYR A 540 3.49 -18.84 -1.44
CA TYR A 540 3.83 -17.73 -2.34
C TYR A 540 4.92 -16.81 -1.77
N ILE A 541 5.99 -16.58 -2.55
CA ILE A 541 7.15 -15.82 -2.08
C ILE A 541 7.19 -14.45 -2.77
N SER A 542 7.04 -13.37 -2.00
CA SER A 542 7.12 -11.99 -2.51
C SER A 542 8.50 -11.37 -2.32
N GLY A 543 8.95 -10.54 -3.27
CA GLY A 543 10.20 -9.80 -3.16
C GLY A 543 11.46 -10.66 -3.27
N ALA A 544 11.37 -11.86 -3.83
CA ALA A 544 12.52 -12.73 -4.07
C ALA A 544 13.18 -12.42 -5.40
N THR A 545 14.50 -12.41 -5.43
CA THR A 545 15.26 -12.31 -6.68
C THR A 545 15.21 -13.65 -7.41
N VAL A 546 14.80 -13.64 -8.67
CA VAL A 546 14.73 -14.82 -9.54
C VAL A 546 15.60 -14.60 -10.76
N PHE A 547 16.42 -15.57 -11.14
CA PHE A 547 17.27 -15.46 -12.33
C PHE A 547 17.42 -16.78 -13.09
N LEU A 548 17.80 -16.65 -14.36
CA LEU A 548 18.16 -17.76 -15.23
C LEU A 548 19.65 -18.08 -15.05
N ASP A 549 19.93 -19.23 -14.44
CA ASP A 549 21.27 -19.73 -14.12
C ASP A 549 21.88 -20.40 -15.36
N ALA A 550 22.57 -19.61 -16.18
CA ALA A 550 22.98 -20.01 -17.52
C ALA A 550 24.23 -20.89 -17.52
N ASP A 551 25.09 -20.75 -16.52
CA ASP A 551 26.30 -21.55 -16.35
C ASP A 551 26.18 -22.62 -15.25
N ASN A 552 25.03 -22.68 -14.58
CA ASN A 552 24.66 -23.68 -13.59
C ASN A 552 25.54 -23.66 -12.34
N ASP A 553 26.08 -22.49 -12.00
CA ASP A 553 26.76 -22.23 -10.72
C ASP A 553 25.74 -21.78 -9.64
N GLY A 554 24.61 -21.24 -10.08
CA GLY A 554 23.53 -20.56 -9.35
C GLY A 554 23.97 -19.56 -8.31
N SER A 555 24.99 -18.81 -8.66
CA SER A 555 25.21 -17.42 -8.30
C SER A 555 24.58 -16.54 -9.38
N LEU A 556 24.19 -15.31 -9.04
CA LEU A 556 23.73 -14.35 -10.04
C LEU A 556 24.94 -13.63 -10.64
N ASP A 557 25.20 -13.84 -11.93
CA ASP A 557 26.38 -13.33 -12.63
C ASP A 557 26.08 -12.23 -13.68
N ALA A 558 27.15 -11.53 -14.07
CA ALA A 558 27.08 -10.47 -15.07
C ALA A 558 26.71 -11.04 -16.46
N GLY A 559 25.48 -10.79 -16.90
CA GLY A 559 24.95 -11.28 -18.18
C GLY A 559 23.75 -12.20 -18.02
N GLU A 560 23.45 -12.64 -16.80
CA GLU A 560 22.25 -13.41 -16.51
C GLU A 560 21.03 -12.51 -16.36
N THR A 561 19.89 -13.02 -16.82
CA THR A 561 18.61 -12.31 -16.73
C THR A 561 18.00 -12.58 -15.37
N TRP A 562 17.60 -11.53 -14.66
CA TRP A 562 16.95 -11.61 -13.36
C TRP A 562 15.76 -10.67 -13.24
N THR A 563 14.91 -10.93 -12.25
CA THR A 563 13.73 -10.14 -11.89
C THR A 563 13.43 -10.34 -10.40
N ILE A 564 12.39 -9.68 -9.88
CA ILE A 564 11.91 -9.85 -8.50
C ILE A 564 10.48 -10.35 -8.53
N THR A 565 10.11 -11.25 -7.62
CA THR A 565 8.73 -11.71 -7.50
C THR A 565 7.80 -10.62 -6.96
N ASP A 566 6.59 -10.53 -7.51
CA ASP A 566 5.57 -9.56 -7.08
C ASP A 566 4.93 -9.93 -5.73
N ALA A 567 3.90 -9.18 -5.31
CA ALA A 567 3.14 -9.42 -4.08
C ALA A 567 2.34 -10.74 -4.04
N GLN A 568 2.28 -11.49 -5.14
CA GLN A 568 1.63 -12.79 -5.26
C GLN A 568 2.62 -13.89 -5.68
N GLY A 569 3.92 -13.60 -5.67
CA GLY A 569 4.98 -14.52 -6.04
C GLY A 569 5.15 -14.78 -7.54
N ASN A 570 4.49 -14.02 -8.43
CA ASN A 570 4.71 -14.15 -9.87
C ASN A 570 6.02 -13.48 -10.28
N TYR A 571 6.65 -14.00 -11.34
CA TYR A 571 7.82 -13.41 -11.95
C TYR A 571 7.81 -13.58 -13.47
N SER A 572 8.52 -12.69 -14.18
CA SER A 572 8.70 -12.76 -15.63
C SER A 572 10.14 -12.40 -16.01
N LEU A 573 10.78 -13.26 -16.79
CA LEU A 573 12.18 -13.17 -17.23
C LEU A 573 12.21 -13.13 -18.75
N THR A 574 12.93 -12.19 -19.35
CA THR A 574 13.06 -12.06 -20.81
C THR A 574 14.51 -12.29 -21.22
N SER A 575 14.79 -13.37 -21.94
CA SER A 575 16.15 -13.84 -22.25
C SER A 575 16.24 -14.41 -23.66
N THR A 576 17.45 -14.43 -24.23
CA THR A 576 17.73 -15.12 -25.51
C THR A 576 17.79 -16.65 -25.37
N ASN A 577 17.87 -17.14 -24.14
CA ASN A 577 17.79 -18.56 -23.82
C ASN A 577 17.04 -18.71 -22.50
N THR A 578 15.81 -19.24 -22.57
CA THR A 578 14.96 -19.56 -21.42
C THR A 578 15.09 -21.02 -20.99
N ASN A 579 15.86 -21.83 -21.71
CA ASN A 579 16.07 -23.24 -21.43
C ASN A 579 17.29 -23.45 -20.51
N THR A 580 17.29 -22.74 -19.38
CA THR A 580 18.30 -22.85 -18.32
C THR A 580 17.59 -23.01 -16.98
N PRO A 581 18.25 -23.60 -15.97
CA PRO A 581 17.71 -23.66 -14.61
C PRO A 581 17.33 -22.29 -14.07
N ILE A 582 16.37 -22.29 -13.15
CA ILE A 582 15.87 -21.09 -12.49
C ILE A 582 16.37 -21.13 -11.06
N VAL A 583 16.92 -20.01 -10.58
CA VAL A 583 17.37 -19.87 -9.19
C VAL A 583 16.64 -18.71 -8.56
N LEU A 584 16.25 -18.90 -7.30
CA LEU A 584 15.53 -17.93 -6.49
C LEU A 584 16.22 -17.78 -5.13
N PHE A 585 16.40 -16.54 -4.66
CA PHE A 585 16.88 -16.26 -3.32
C PHE A 585 16.24 -15.01 -2.73
N GLY A 586 16.21 -14.96 -1.40
CA GLY A 586 15.54 -13.88 -0.68
C GLY A 586 14.01 -13.91 -0.81
N GLY A 587 13.38 -12.78 -0.55
CA GLY A 587 11.92 -12.67 -0.48
C GLY A 587 11.32 -13.18 0.83
N THR A 588 10.01 -13.03 0.93
CA THR A 588 9.21 -13.32 2.11
C THR A 588 8.05 -14.23 1.70
N ASP A 589 7.90 -15.36 2.37
CA ASP A 589 6.70 -16.18 2.28
C ASP A 589 5.51 -15.36 2.80
N ILE A 590 4.53 -15.12 1.93
CA ILE A 590 3.38 -14.24 2.20
C ILE A 590 2.48 -14.86 3.28
N SER A 591 2.42 -16.20 3.35
CA SER A 591 1.57 -16.89 4.32
C SER A 591 2.14 -16.86 5.73
N THR A 592 3.47 -16.94 5.88
CA THR A 592 4.14 -16.99 7.19
C THR A 592 4.79 -15.66 7.59
N ASN A 593 4.91 -14.70 6.67
CA ASN A 593 5.70 -13.48 6.81
C ASN A 593 7.17 -13.73 7.19
N GLN A 594 7.70 -14.93 6.90
CA GLN A 594 9.09 -15.27 7.17
C GLN A 594 9.93 -15.07 5.91
N ALA A 595 11.15 -14.55 6.10
CA ALA A 595 12.12 -14.47 5.02
C ALA A 595 12.52 -15.88 4.57
N VAL A 596 12.58 -16.10 3.26
CA VAL A 596 13.07 -17.37 2.71
C VAL A 596 14.57 -17.46 2.96
N VAL A 597 14.99 -18.51 3.66
CA VAL A 597 16.39 -18.76 3.97
C VAL A 597 17.02 -19.62 2.88
N GLY A 598 18.12 -19.13 2.31
CA GLY A 598 18.91 -19.86 1.29
C GLY A 598 18.38 -19.66 -0.12
N THR A 599 18.62 -20.66 -0.98
CA THR A 599 18.27 -20.64 -2.40
C THR A 599 17.29 -21.76 -2.74
N LEU A 600 16.29 -21.44 -3.56
CA LEU A 600 15.43 -22.41 -4.23
C LEU A 600 15.80 -22.49 -5.70
N ARG A 601 15.60 -23.67 -6.31
CA ARG A 601 15.92 -23.92 -7.71
C ARG A 601 14.78 -24.64 -8.42
N ALA A 602 14.74 -24.53 -9.75
CA ALA A 602 13.87 -25.34 -10.58
C ALA A 602 14.57 -25.74 -11.88
N PRO A 603 14.27 -26.93 -12.45
CA PRO A 603 14.78 -27.30 -13.77
C PRO A 603 14.35 -26.32 -14.86
N SER A 604 15.10 -26.30 -15.96
CA SER A 604 14.79 -25.49 -17.13
C SER A 604 13.36 -25.75 -17.63
N GLY A 605 12.63 -24.67 -17.92
CA GLY A 605 11.24 -24.74 -18.39
C GLY A 605 10.18 -24.87 -17.29
N SER A 606 10.57 -24.88 -16.01
CA SER A 606 9.61 -24.84 -14.91
C SER A 606 8.84 -23.52 -14.86
N THR A 607 7.54 -23.59 -14.62
CA THR A 607 6.68 -22.43 -14.34
C THR A 607 6.47 -22.21 -12.85
N VAL A 608 7.00 -23.08 -11.99
CA VAL A 608 7.02 -22.90 -10.54
C VAL A 608 8.41 -23.14 -9.96
N VAL A 609 8.78 -22.37 -8.94
CA VAL A 609 9.97 -22.57 -8.10
C VAL A 609 9.51 -22.88 -6.69
N THR A 610 9.77 -24.10 -6.22
CA THR A 610 9.31 -24.64 -4.94
C THR A 610 10.41 -25.44 -4.24
N PRO A 611 10.28 -25.76 -2.95
CA PRO A 611 11.18 -26.70 -2.29
C PRO A 611 11.28 -28.06 -3.00
N LEU A 612 10.18 -28.53 -3.62
CA LEU A 612 10.16 -29.80 -4.34
C LEU A 612 10.81 -29.72 -5.73
N THR A 613 10.67 -28.61 -6.46
CA THR A 613 11.43 -28.42 -7.72
C THR A 613 12.92 -28.25 -7.43
N THR A 614 13.27 -27.71 -6.26
CA THR A 614 14.67 -27.57 -5.82
C THR A 614 15.28 -28.95 -5.59
N MET A 615 14.58 -29.81 -4.86
CA MET A 615 14.96 -31.20 -4.65
C MET A 615 15.05 -31.98 -5.97
N MET A 616 14.06 -31.81 -6.86
CA MET A 616 14.07 -32.42 -8.19
C MET A 616 15.28 -31.97 -9.02
N HIS A 617 15.58 -30.67 -9.02
CA HIS A 617 16.76 -30.12 -9.67
C HIS A 617 18.05 -30.74 -9.10
N SER A 618 18.20 -30.83 -7.77
CA SER A 618 19.35 -31.51 -7.14
C SER A 618 19.50 -32.97 -7.59
N MET A 619 18.40 -33.71 -7.73
CA MET A 619 18.44 -35.09 -8.25
C MET A 619 18.85 -35.14 -9.73
N MET A 620 18.37 -34.20 -10.54
CA MET A 620 18.75 -34.10 -11.96
C MET A 620 20.22 -33.72 -12.14
N THR A 621 20.78 -32.85 -11.30
CA THR A 621 22.23 -32.55 -11.30
C THR A 621 23.07 -33.79 -10.96
N SER A 622 22.48 -34.77 -10.26
CA SER A 622 23.10 -36.08 -9.98
C SER A 622 22.98 -37.08 -11.14
N GLY A 623 22.42 -36.66 -12.29
CA GLY A 623 22.32 -37.44 -13.53
C GLY A 623 21.01 -38.21 -13.71
N LEU A 624 20.01 -38.01 -12.83
CA LEU A 624 18.70 -38.65 -12.97
C LEU A 624 17.87 -37.93 -14.04
N SER A 625 17.01 -38.69 -14.74
CA SER A 625 15.96 -38.09 -15.55
C SER A 625 14.88 -37.46 -14.66
N GLU A 626 14.26 -36.40 -15.15
CA GLU A 626 13.16 -35.70 -14.46
C GLU A 626 12.05 -36.64 -14.01
N ALA A 627 11.60 -37.55 -14.88
CA ALA A 627 10.57 -38.55 -14.55
C ALA A 627 11.00 -39.50 -13.42
N THR A 628 12.29 -39.86 -13.38
CA THR A 628 12.82 -40.71 -12.31
C THR A 628 12.91 -39.92 -11.00
N ALA A 629 13.36 -38.66 -11.05
CA ALA A 629 13.42 -37.78 -9.90
C ALA A 629 12.02 -37.56 -9.29
N GLN A 630 11.01 -37.24 -10.10
CA GLN A 630 9.62 -37.10 -9.64
C GLN A 630 9.09 -38.39 -9.00
N SER A 631 9.34 -39.55 -9.61
CA SER A 631 8.91 -40.85 -9.06
C SER A 631 9.58 -41.17 -7.73
N GLN A 632 10.85 -40.82 -7.54
CA GLN A 632 11.58 -41.07 -6.30
C GLN A 632 11.17 -40.09 -5.19
N ILE A 633 10.93 -38.82 -5.52
CA ILE A 633 10.33 -37.85 -4.59
C ILE A 633 8.94 -38.35 -4.13
N ALA A 634 8.11 -38.81 -5.05
CA ALA A 634 6.80 -39.39 -4.73
C ALA A 634 6.92 -40.58 -3.77
N ALA A 635 7.83 -41.52 -4.07
CA ALA A 635 8.06 -42.72 -3.27
C ALA A 635 8.53 -42.37 -1.85
N MET A 636 9.52 -41.48 -1.72
CA MET A 636 10.06 -41.03 -0.44
C MET A 636 9.00 -40.34 0.43
N MET A 637 8.16 -39.49 -0.17
CA MET A 637 7.10 -38.77 0.54
C MET A 637 5.83 -39.60 0.76
N GLY A 638 5.78 -40.84 0.25
CA GLY A 638 4.63 -41.73 0.36
C GLY A 638 3.42 -41.26 -0.43
N ILE A 639 3.63 -40.57 -1.56
CA ILE A 639 2.57 -40.03 -2.41
C ILE A 639 2.31 -41.00 -3.56
N ALA A 640 1.08 -41.48 -3.68
CA ALA A 640 0.71 -42.51 -4.66
C ALA A 640 0.82 -42.03 -6.12
N SER A 641 0.53 -40.75 -6.38
CA SER A 641 0.69 -40.11 -7.68
C SER A 641 0.97 -38.62 -7.50
N LEU A 642 2.12 -38.15 -7.98
CA LEU A 642 2.42 -36.72 -8.05
C LEU A 642 1.93 -36.14 -9.39
N PRO A 643 1.39 -34.92 -9.40
CA PRO A 643 1.28 -34.13 -10.62
C PRO A 643 2.68 -33.70 -11.10
N ASP A 644 2.77 -33.20 -12.34
CA ASP A 644 4.01 -32.64 -12.86
C ASP A 644 4.48 -31.45 -12.01
N LEU A 645 5.58 -31.65 -11.28
CA LEU A 645 6.09 -30.66 -10.33
C LEU A 645 6.59 -29.37 -10.98
N ASN A 646 6.93 -29.40 -12.27
CA ASN A 646 7.44 -28.20 -12.97
C ASN A 646 6.36 -27.16 -13.20
N ASN A 647 5.08 -27.57 -13.19
CA ASN A 647 3.95 -26.73 -13.61
C ASN A 647 2.75 -26.77 -12.67
N PHE A 648 2.93 -27.32 -11.46
CA PHE A 648 1.84 -27.52 -10.52
C PHE A 648 1.92 -26.55 -9.35
N ASP A 649 0.91 -25.67 -9.25
CA ASP A 649 0.72 -24.75 -8.13
C ASP A 649 -0.23 -25.39 -7.09
N PRO A 650 0.27 -25.95 -5.98
CA PRO A 650 -0.58 -26.62 -4.99
C PRO A 650 -1.51 -25.65 -4.25
N VAL A 651 -1.18 -24.35 -4.18
CA VAL A 651 -2.02 -23.35 -3.50
C VAL A 651 -3.24 -23.05 -4.36
N ALA A 652 -3.05 -22.79 -5.66
CA ALA A 652 -4.15 -22.57 -6.59
C ALA A 652 -5.05 -23.80 -6.77
N GLN A 653 -4.47 -25.00 -6.68
CA GLN A 653 -5.21 -26.26 -6.86
C GLN A 653 -5.94 -26.74 -5.60
N SER A 654 -5.74 -26.09 -4.45
CA SER A 654 -6.44 -26.40 -3.19
C SER A 654 -7.96 -26.16 -3.27
N SER A 655 -8.40 -25.23 -4.11
CA SER A 655 -9.81 -24.93 -4.37
C SER A 655 -10.31 -25.47 -5.72
N ALA A 656 -9.63 -26.46 -6.29
CA ALA A 656 -10.03 -27.05 -7.57
C ALA A 656 -11.40 -27.75 -7.49
N ALA A 657 -12.15 -27.75 -8.60
CA ALA A 657 -13.45 -28.41 -8.66
C ALA A 657 -13.38 -29.94 -8.50
N SER A 658 -12.23 -30.55 -8.80
CA SER A 658 -12.00 -31.99 -8.71
C SER A 658 -11.41 -32.35 -7.35
N SER A 659 -12.12 -33.18 -6.58
CA SER A 659 -11.65 -33.69 -5.29
C SER A 659 -10.34 -34.48 -5.40
N ALA A 660 -10.10 -35.13 -6.55
CA ALA A 660 -8.83 -35.80 -6.82
C ALA A 660 -7.67 -34.80 -6.96
N THR A 661 -7.91 -33.65 -7.58
CA THR A 661 -6.92 -32.58 -7.76
C THR A 661 -6.64 -31.87 -6.44
N VAL A 662 -7.66 -31.63 -5.61
CA VAL A 662 -7.51 -31.10 -4.25
C VAL A 662 -6.69 -32.07 -3.38
N ALA A 663 -6.94 -33.38 -3.48
CA ALA A 663 -6.14 -34.39 -2.76
C ALA A 663 -4.67 -34.41 -3.21
N GLN A 664 -4.41 -34.25 -4.52
CA GLN A 664 -3.05 -34.10 -5.04
C GLN A 664 -2.39 -32.81 -4.56
N ALA A 665 -3.11 -31.68 -4.55
CA ALA A 665 -2.64 -30.40 -4.04
C ALA A 665 -2.24 -30.49 -2.56
N ALA A 666 -3.08 -31.11 -1.74
CA ALA A 666 -2.78 -31.36 -0.33
C ALA A 666 -1.54 -32.26 -0.14
N ALA A 667 -1.38 -33.30 -0.96
CA ALA A 667 -0.21 -34.17 -0.88
C ALA A 667 1.10 -33.45 -1.27
N VAL A 668 1.06 -32.64 -2.33
CA VAL A 668 2.21 -31.81 -2.76
C VAL A 668 2.56 -30.76 -1.71
N MET A 669 1.55 -30.06 -1.18
CA MET A 669 1.74 -29.04 -0.14
C MET A 669 2.31 -29.65 1.15
N LYS A 670 1.77 -30.79 1.60
CA LYS A 670 2.32 -31.54 2.73
C LYS A 670 3.80 -31.86 2.53
N ALA A 671 4.17 -32.34 1.34
CA ALA A 671 5.55 -32.68 1.05
C ALA A 671 6.46 -31.44 1.01
N ALA A 672 6.02 -30.35 0.39
CA ALA A 672 6.75 -29.08 0.36
C ALA A 672 6.98 -28.53 1.78
N VAL A 673 5.95 -28.49 2.63
CA VAL A 673 6.05 -28.04 4.03
C VAL A 673 7.00 -28.93 4.84
N MET A 674 6.98 -30.24 4.64
CA MET A 674 7.92 -31.15 5.30
C MET A 674 9.37 -30.86 4.91
N VAL A 675 9.63 -30.71 3.60
CA VAL A 675 10.96 -30.37 3.09
C VAL A 675 11.42 -29.03 3.65
N GLN A 676 10.58 -28.01 3.58
CA GLN A 676 10.93 -26.67 4.04
C GLN A 676 11.23 -26.63 5.55
N ASN A 677 10.42 -27.30 6.37
CA ASN A 677 10.68 -27.40 7.81
C ASN A 677 12.05 -28.03 8.12
N MET A 678 12.47 -29.04 7.35
CA MET A 678 13.80 -29.63 7.47
C MET A 678 14.88 -28.63 7.05
N VAL A 679 14.70 -27.95 5.93
CA VAL A 679 15.63 -26.94 5.41
C VAL A 679 15.82 -25.81 6.44
N THR A 680 14.75 -25.23 6.96
CA THR A 680 14.82 -24.12 7.92
C THR A 680 15.50 -24.52 9.22
N GLN A 681 15.11 -25.66 9.82
CA GLN A 681 15.68 -26.07 11.12
C GLN A 681 17.11 -26.59 11.00
N MET A 682 17.43 -27.36 9.95
CA MET A 682 18.79 -27.85 9.75
C MET A 682 19.73 -26.73 9.34
N SER A 683 19.32 -25.80 8.47
CA SER A 683 20.18 -24.69 8.06
C SER A 683 20.53 -23.79 9.23
N ALA A 684 19.57 -23.44 10.10
CA ALA A 684 19.83 -22.69 11.32
C ALA A 684 20.86 -23.38 12.22
N MET A 685 20.77 -24.70 12.36
CA MET A 685 21.74 -25.51 13.12
C MET A 685 23.13 -25.53 12.45
N MET A 686 23.21 -25.71 11.13
CA MET A 686 24.49 -25.75 10.40
C MET A 686 25.20 -24.39 10.41
N ILE A 687 24.45 -23.30 10.23
CA ILE A 687 24.97 -21.92 10.32
C ILE A 687 25.44 -21.65 11.75
N GLY A 688 24.68 -22.06 12.76
CA GLY A 688 25.03 -21.93 14.18
C GLY A 688 26.28 -22.71 14.58
N ALA A 689 26.64 -23.79 13.87
CA ALA A 689 27.88 -24.52 14.07
C ALA A 689 29.13 -23.74 13.61
N GLY A 690 28.93 -22.68 12.81
CA GLY A 690 29.96 -21.73 12.35
C GLY A 690 30.59 -22.09 11.01
N GLY A 691 30.97 -21.08 10.23
CA GLY A 691 31.77 -21.25 9.00
C GLY A 691 31.00 -21.70 7.75
N VAL A 692 29.67 -21.74 7.79
CA VAL A 692 28.81 -22.12 6.67
C VAL A 692 27.83 -20.99 6.34
N THR A 693 27.71 -20.64 5.07
CA THR A 693 26.73 -19.66 4.59
C THR A 693 25.34 -20.29 4.48
N ALA A 694 24.29 -19.47 4.49
CA ALA A 694 22.92 -19.99 4.33
C ALA A 694 22.76 -20.77 3.02
N ALA A 695 23.29 -20.26 1.91
CA ALA A 695 23.25 -20.93 0.60
C ALA A 695 23.98 -22.29 0.61
N ALA A 696 25.16 -22.38 1.25
CA ALA A 696 25.89 -23.65 1.35
C ALA A 696 25.14 -24.66 2.23
N ALA A 697 24.57 -24.21 3.35
CA ALA A 697 23.78 -25.05 4.24
C ALA A 697 22.54 -25.60 3.53
N THR A 698 21.76 -24.76 2.85
CA THR A 698 20.55 -25.20 2.14
C THR A 698 20.86 -26.11 0.96
N ALA A 699 21.91 -25.82 0.18
CA ALA A 699 22.35 -26.68 -0.91
C ALA A 699 22.74 -28.09 -0.41
N ALA A 700 23.49 -28.18 0.69
CA ALA A 700 23.84 -29.46 1.31
C ALA A 700 22.62 -30.23 1.82
N ILE A 701 21.61 -29.54 2.38
CA ILE A 701 20.36 -30.17 2.84
C ILE A 701 19.56 -30.74 1.66
N PHE A 702 19.38 -29.97 0.58
CA PHE A 702 18.69 -30.47 -0.62
C PHE A 702 19.44 -31.64 -1.26
N SER A 703 20.78 -31.59 -1.31
CA SER A 703 21.62 -32.70 -1.76
C SER A 703 21.44 -33.97 -0.92
N ALA A 704 21.42 -33.84 0.41
CA ALA A 704 21.23 -34.96 1.31
C ALA A 704 19.81 -35.55 1.20
N LEU A 705 18.78 -34.71 1.06
CA LEU A 705 17.41 -35.14 0.78
C LEU A 705 17.29 -35.85 -0.57
N ALA A 706 17.92 -35.33 -1.61
CA ALA A 706 17.97 -35.95 -2.94
C ALA A 706 18.66 -37.34 -2.90
N SER A 707 19.75 -37.45 -2.14
CA SER A 707 20.46 -38.71 -1.90
C SER A 707 19.61 -39.72 -1.13
N GLN A 708 18.86 -39.24 -0.13
CA GLN A 708 17.90 -40.06 0.62
C GLN A 708 16.77 -40.56 -0.29
N ALA A 709 16.22 -39.70 -1.17
CA ALA A 709 15.19 -40.08 -2.14
C ALA A 709 15.69 -41.15 -3.12
N SER A 710 16.92 -40.98 -3.59
CA SER A 710 17.54 -41.87 -4.58
C SER A 710 17.85 -43.25 -4.02
N SER A 711 18.09 -43.35 -2.71
CA SER A 711 18.43 -44.60 -2.01
C SER A 711 17.25 -45.26 -1.29
N ALA A 712 16.14 -44.55 -1.11
CA ALA A 712 14.96 -45.07 -0.45
C ALA A 712 14.26 -46.14 -1.32
N SER A 713 13.90 -47.26 -0.70
CA SER A 713 13.09 -48.32 -1.32
C SER A 713 11.57 -48.12 -1.14
N GLY A 714 11.17 -47.00 -0.53
CA GLY A 714 9.78 -46.65 -0.21
C GLY A 714 9.69 -45.37 0.60
N ALA A 715 8.54 -45.15 1.25
CA ALA A 715 8.30 -43.95 2.05
C ALA A 715 9.27 -43.85 3.23
N VAL A 716 9.87 -42.67 3.41
CA VAL A 716 10.75 -42.35 4.53
C VAL A 716 9.93 -41.70 5.63
N ASP A 717 9.90 -42.31 6.81
CA ASP A 717 9.17 -41.77 7.95
C ASP A 717 10.00 -40.72 8.70
N PHE A 718 9.77 -39.44 8.40
CA PHE A 718 10.40 -38.32 9.09
C PHE A 718 9.88 -38.05 10.50
N THR A 719 8.83 -38.75 10.95
CA THR A 719 8.42 -38.71 12.36
C THR A 719 9.36 -39.49 13.27
N GLN A 720 10.26 -40.30 12.69
CA GLN A 720 11.33 -40.97 13.43
C GLN A 720 12.58 -40.09 13.49
N SER A 721 12.94 -39.65 14.70
CA SER A 721 14.14 -38.83 14.93
C SER A 721 15.43 -39.50 14.46
N ALA A 722 15.48 -40.83 14.38
CA ALA A 722 16.61 -41.57 13.82
C ALA A 722 16.85 -41.27 12.34
N ASN A 723 15.78 -41.19 11.54
CA ASN A 723 15.88 -40.88 10.11
C ASN A 723 16.35 -39.43 9.90
N VAL A 724 15.83 -38.50 10.71
CA VAL A 724 16.25 -37.10 10.71
C VAL A 724 17.72 -36.96 11.17
N THR A 725 18.16 -37.74 12.15
CA THR A 725 19.55 -37.75 12.63
C THR A 725 20.50 -38.22 11.53
N SER A 726 20.15 -39.28 10.79
CA SER A 726 20.94 -39.73 9.63
C SER A 726 21.06 -38.65 8.57
N LEU A 727 19.97 -37.93 8.28
CA LEU A 727 19.97 -36.82 7.34
C LEU A 727 20.88 -35.67 7.80
N ILE A 728 20.77 -35.24 9.07
CA ILE A 728 21.64 -34.23 9.67
C ILE A 728 23.12 -34.61 9.55
N ASN A 729 23.45 -35.88 9.84
CA ASN A 729 24.82 -36.36 9.76
C ASN A 729 25.36 -36.38 8.32
N SER A 730 24.49 -36.68 7.33
CA SER A 730 24.86 -36.57 5.91
C SER A 730 25.20 -35.13 5.54
N VAL A 731 24.35 -34.18 5.90
CA VAL A 731 24.59 -32.74 5.65
C VAL A 731 25.85 -32.25 6.34
N ALA A 732 26.07 -32.65 7.60
CA ALA A 732 27.28 -32.32 8.34
C ALA A 732 28.55 -32.86 7.66
N SER A 733 28.48 -34.08 7.11
CA SER A 733 29.58 -34.69 6.36
C SER A 733 29.87 -33.92 5.08
N ASP A 734 28.85 -33.55 4.31
CA ASP A 734 29.00 -32.81 3.06
C ASP A 734 29.62 -31.42 3.28
N LEU A 735 29.28 -30.78 4.40
CA LEU A 735 29.82 -29.48 4.79
C LEU A 735 31.18 -29.56 5.51
N GLY A 736 31.73 -30.76 5.73
CA GLY A 736 32.98 -30.95 6.46
C GLY A 736 32.89 -30.61 7.95
N LEU A 737 31.69 -30.61 8.53
CA LEU A 737 31.40 -30.34 9.94
C LEU A 737 31.36 -31.60 10.82
N SER A 738 31.69 -32.77 10.25
CA SER A 738 31.78 -34.03 10.99
C SER A 738 32.66 -33.90 12.23
N GLY A 739 32.08 -34.17 13.41
CA GLY A 739 32.78 -34.08 14.69
C GLY A 739 32.77 -32.70 15.35
N ASN A 740 32.06 -31.70 14.81
CA ASN A 740 31.80 -30.45 15.51
C ASN A 740 31.03 -30.72 16.81
N ALA A 741 31.59 -30.32 17.95
CA ALA A 741 31.05 -30.61 19.27
C ALA A 741 29.68 -29.94 19.52
N ASN A 742 29.50 -28.70 19.02
CA ASN A 742 28.24 -27.97 19.17
C ASN A 742 27.13 -28.62 18.32
N LEU A 743 27.47 -29.01 17.10
CA LEU A 743 26.57 -29.73 16.20
C LEU A 743 26.17 -31.08 16.82
N THR A 744 27.15 -31.87 17.29
CA THR A 744 26.92 -33.18 17.92
C THR A 744 26.01 -33.07 19.15
N ALA A 745 26.18 -32.02 19.97
CA ALA A 745 25.33 -31.77 21.14
C ALA A 745 23.90 -31.35 20.76
N ALA A 746 23.72 -30.65 19.64
CA ALA A 746 22.43 -30.16 19.18
C ALA A 746 21.64 -31.20 18.35
N THR A 747 22.32 -32.13 17.67
CA THR A 747 21.71 -33.07 16.70
C THR A 747 20.50 -33.81 17.26
N ALA A 748 20.62 -34.42 18.44
CA ALA A 748 19.52 -35.22 19.01
C ALA A 748 18.28 -34.35 19.32
N THR A 749 18.50 -33.15 19.85
CA THR A 749 17.43 -32.20 20.19
C THR A 749 16.73 -31.71 18.93
N ILE A 750 17.49 -31.21 17.95
CA ILE A 750 16.92 -30.69 16.69
C ILE A 750 16.25 -31.81 15.88
N ALA A 751 16.83 -33.01 15.82
CA ALA A 751 16.19 -34.16 15.19
C ALA A 751 14.83 -34.49 15.81
N SER A 752 14.71 -34.38 17.13
CA SER A 752 13.43 -34.56 17.82
C SER A 752 12.42 -33.46 17.51
N VAL A 753 12.85 -32.19 17.41
CA VAL A 753 11.95 -31.07 17.07
C VAL A 753 11.40 -31.24 15.65
N ILE A 754 12.28 -31.51 14.68
CA ILE A 754 11.89 -31.76 13.28
C ILE A 754 10.93 -32.95 13.20
N ALA A 755 11.21 -34.05 13.91
CA ALA A 755 10.35 -35.23 13.92
C ALA A 755 8.95 -34.94 14.50
N ASN A 756 8.88 -34.15 15.57
CA ASN A 756 7.61 -33.73 16.16
C ASN A 756 6.81 -32.81 15.22
N VAL A 757 7.48 -31.88 14.54
CA VAL A 757 6.84 -31.03 13.52
C VAL A 757 6.34 -31.88 12.35
N ALA A 758 7.10 -32.86 11.88
CA ALA A 758 6.66 -33.80 10.85
C ALA A 758 5.41 -34.60 11.27
N ALA A 759 5.33 -34.99 12.55
CA ALA A 759 4.13 -35.64 13.10
C ALA A 759 2.92 -34.70 13.15
N ALA A 760 3.14 -33.43 13.51
CA ALA A 760 2.09 -32.40 13.51
C ALA A 760 1.58 -32.13 12.09
N VAL A 761 2.47 -32.00 11.10
CA VAL A 761 2.12 -31.85 9.68
C VAL A 761 1.32 -33.07 9.19
N ASN A 762 1.78 -34.29 9.51
CA ASN A 762 1.02 -35.51 9.18
C ASN A 762 -0.40 -35.47 9.76
N THR A 763 -0.56 -35.00 10.98
CA THR A 763 -1.86 -34.90 11.66
C THR A 763 -2.76 -33.85 11.00
N ALA A 764 -2.24 -32.65 10.73
CA ALA A 764 -2.98 -31.56 10.10
C ALA A 764 -3.53 -31.97 8.73
N PHE A 765 -2.71 -32.58 7.88
CA PHE A 765 -3.14 -33.02 6.54
C PHE A 765 -4.00 -34.29 6.57
N SER A 766 -3.91 -35.12 7.61
CA SER A 766 -4.80 -36.29 7.77
C SER A 766 -6.20 -35.90 8.27
N ALA A 767 -6.30 -34.87 9.10
CA ALA A 767 -7.58 -34.32 9.58
C ALA A 767 -8.38 -33.66 8.43
N ASN A 768 -7.68 -33.11 7.43
CA ASN A 768 -8.26 -32.42 6.28
C ASN A 768 -8.54 -33.30 5.05
N ALA A 769 -8.34 -34.63 5.15
CA ALA A 769 -8.60 -35.58 4.07
C ALA A 769 -10.08 -35.69 3.62
N SER A 770 -10.98 -34.89 4.23
CA SER A 770 -12.40 -34.77 3.88
C SER A 770 -12.73 -33.56 2.98
N GLY A 771 -11.73 -32.80 2.51
CA GLY A 771 -11.92 -31.76 1.49
C GLY A 771 -12.44 -30.42 2.01
N GLY A 772 -12.04 -30.02 3.21
CA GLY A 772 -12.24 -28.64 3.70
C GLY A 772 -11.30 -27.67 2.98
N ALA A 773 -11.83 -26.55 2.49
CA ALA A 773 -11.12 -25.48 1.77
C ALA A 773 -10.23 -24.61 2.67
N ASP A 774 -9.80 -25.15 3.81
CA ASP A 774 -9.07 -24.43 4.86
C ASP A 774 -7.73 -25.17 5.05
N LEU A 775 -6.83 -24.97 4.08
CA LEU A 775 -5.44 -25.44 4.10
C LEU A 775 -4.49 -24.27 4.31
#